data_AF-A0A6F9ADU0-F1
#
_entry.id   AF-A0A6F9ADU0-F1
#
_cell.length_a   1.000
_cell.length_b   1.000
_cell.length_c   1.000
_cell.angle_alpha   90.00
_cell.angle_beta   90.00
_cell.angle_gamma   90.00
#
_symmetry.space_group_name_H-M   'P 1'
#
loop_
_entity.id
_entity.type
_entity.pdbx_description
1 polymer ?
#
loop_
_entity_poly.entity_id
_entity_poly.type
_entity_poly.pdbx_seq_one_letter_code
_entity_poly.pdbx_strand_id
1 'polypeptide(L)'
;MTESETEEISHPTRPEIFSPVARPDPREAPPLELPPGRGRNFSLTSHQLRVLTQLACTLLGLESQVDELATQLAFINCVGETPCSVRGILKKTKDNLDMTTVDGNKTTAEMLFQSPEAIVLEFDWRAAFRELVPQMAHCVKVVLEDVCTKSLQQEELSHTSGSAHMVLTNTPHRDGSSLTCPERDRPKMFCGDIMGECDALLPLAEACGDAALLEVRCSFVEVCAWVTSAILGRVEERVGEVPSAAPLKNLVALLGTSMYIHQQLCHYEAQLRETNTTAARVPMTLLPIQRYQDVTEGLREQLTSYCVQVCTSTLLQDAESHHWADPKPFYEGDRCSFSVQMWHYFLTGLRTDLWLAVPGSVGRDVLAQVTSESLQVLVQRYSRARPSYKRHLQIRCDITAVLLCVEQLMWSVCERPEALVQSEHPVGGCVWVASIHSLCNQLLTTLVIVTAPLPQLFWTFQYRPGEGSLSALAQSPSSPGIHWLSAIHPALFTQQAAREGLTGEAASECQLRLLTSDPECSPRLLLTAILHRDCHLLRVLLEHSHFCMEEEADADAVSPVKSDAGDEFMEAVYNVLSSLNNVPKALTLALETYFDRGHLWDYLYSLADSVRPVPVVVSFIRAVINQTVHCLLGHLVTMVLDWQASEEPCAPLLRRDVPDSVLTKVPKEWSYTPQTPKGRESAKSVVNLALQALSFIYTNLPSAVASLPLPVRFLFHTAEKHLSQHARQLRSTGLLLWTLLSCLCQCLEDPNSLELLCGLPLDRGAKERLALLSECLQGTMGQGQQKGVPKPTVHKVLQALEERRPKWCSMQLQKARKLCSESAFEWGESGVPQERGGGVAEATEQKIGLILLEICHKPGGAEYLRQIYHIIQVNEPLLRSKLCVSSDPPDYSPQTVTFDLGTDRPGHPSPRFNPLHQFDHIGSNKFDQ
;
A
#
# COMPACT_ATOMS: atom_id res chain seq x y z
N MET A 1 -53.91 25.98 42.48
CA MET A 1 -54.59 27.29 42.41
C MET A 1 -54.42 27.77 40.98
N THR A 2 -55.29 27.33 40.07
CA THR A 2 -56.52 28.03 39.61
C THR A 2 -56.16 29.28 38.82
N GLU A 3 -56.20 29.21 37.49
CA GLU A 3 -57.29 29.68 36.59
C GLU A 3 -56.85 31.03 35.96
N SER A 4 -57.15 31.45 34.73
CA SER A 4 -57.91 30.93 33.58
C SER A 4 -57.90 32.02 32.47
N GLU A 5 -57.89 31.62 31.19
CA GLU A 5 -58.64 32.14 29.99
C GLU A 5 -58.52 33.64 29.59
N THR A 6 -58.47 34.07 28.31
CA THR A 6 -59.28 33.82 27.07
C THR A 6 -58.44 34.23 25.83
N GLU A 7 -58.33 33.59 24.66
CA GLU A 7 -59.25 33.08 23.61
C GLU A 7 -59.86 34.12 22.62
N GLU A 8 -59.46 34.04 21.34
CA GLU A 8 -60.14 34.48 20.08
C GLU A 8 -59.33 33.88 18.90
N ILE A 9 -59.63 32.69 18.33
CA ILE A 9 -60.62 32.27 17.32
C ILE A 9 -60.60 33.02 15.98
N SER A 10 -60.10 32.36 14.93
CA SER A 10 -60.80 32.26 13.63
C SER A 10 -60.39 30.98 12.87
N HIS A 11 -61.40 30.24 12.42
CA HIS A 11 -61.36 28.87 11.89
C HIS A 11 -61.34 28.80 10.35
N PRO A 12 -61.05 27.62 9.76
CA PRO A 12 -60.72 27.38 8.36
C PRO A 12 -61.93 26.93 7.51
N THR A 13 -61.77 26.91 6.19
CA THR A 13 -62.74 26.34 5.24
C THR A 13 -62.13 25.29 4.33
N ARG A 14 -62.85 24.17 4.19
CA ARG A 14 -62.71 23.03 3.27
C ARG A 14 -64.16 22.57 2.94
N PRO A 15 -64.39 21.58 2.06
CA PRO A 15 -64.39 21.53 0.59
C PRO A 15 -65.81 21.32 0.02
N GLU A 16 -66.00 21.20 -1.31
CA GLU A 16 -67.05 20.32 -1.89
C GLU A 16 -66.92 20.08 -3.41
N ILE A 17 -67.64 19.04 -3.87
CA ILE A 17 -67.51 18.20 -5.07
C ILE A 17 -68.64 18.51 -6.09
N PHE A 18 -68.42 18.19 -7.39
CA PHE A 18 -69.36 17.62 -8.40
C PHE A 18 -69.35 18.27 -9.81
N SER A 19 -69.32 17.39 -10.82
CA SER A 19 -69.47 17.58 -12.29
C SER A 19 -70.97 17.61 -12.71
N PRO A 20 -71.37 18.05 -13.95
CA PRO A 20 -71.46 17.15 -15.14
C PRO A 20 -71.47 17.77 -16.59
N VAL A 21 -70.96 16.99 -17.57
CA VAL A 21 -71.50 16.55 -18.90
C VAL A 21 -72.04 17.52 -20.03
N ALA A 22 -71.45 17.33 -21.25
CA ALA A 22 -72.01 17.23 -22.64
C ALA A 22 -71.83 18.32 -23.76
N ARG A 23 -71.05 17.90 -24.80
CA ARG A 23 -71.16 18.01 -26.30
C ARG A 23 -71.25 19.38 -27.02
N PRO A 24 -70.53 19.56 -28.15
CA PRO A 24 -71.06 19.15 -29.49
C PRO A 24 -70.00 18.62 -30.51
N ASP A 25 -70.51 18.12 -31.65
CA ASP A 25 -69.85 17.55 -32.85
C ASP A 25 -70.74 17.94 -34.07
N PRO A 26 -70.39 17.82 -35.38
CA PRO A 26 -69.20 18.15 -36.20
C PRO A 26 -69.55 19.02 -37.46
N ARG A 27 -68.55 19.32 -38.34
CA ARG A 27 -68.55 19.87 -39.76
C ARG A 27 -67.69 21.16 -39.84
N GLU A 28 -66.64 21.36 -40.65
CA GLU A 28 -66.11 20.83 -41.93
C GLU A 28 -64.57 21.01 -41.97
N ALA A 29 -63.84 20.08 -42.59
CA ALA A 29 -62.38 20.13 -42.92
C ALA A 29 -62.19 20.47 -44.43
N PRO A 30 -61.00 20.83 -45.00
CA PRO A 30 -59.74 20.01 -45.05
C PRO A 30 -58.40 20.83 -45.29
N PRO A 31 -57.23 20.27 -45.72
CA PRO A 31 -56.66 18.91 -45.60
C PRO A 31 -55.22 18.82 -44.99
N LEU A 32 -54.93 17.60 -44.51
CA LEU A 32 -53.66 16.88 -44.30
C LEU A 32 -52.30 17.56 -44.56
N GLU A 33 -51.48 17.62 -43.51
CA GLU A 33 -50.05 17.26 -43.56
C GLU A 33 -49.81 16.03 -42.67
N LEU A 34 -48.95 15.12 -43.16
CA LEU A 34 -48.60 13.83 -42.55
C LEU A 34 -47.95 14.00 -41.16
N PRO A 35 -48.25 13.16 -40.16
CA PRO A 35 -47.50 13.19 -38.91
C PRO A 35 -46.12 12.54 -39.10
N PRO A 36 -45.04 13.10 -38.49
CA PRO A 36 -43.75 12.42 -38.43
C PRO A 36 -43.90 11.12 -37.61
N GLY A 37 -43.24 10.07 -38.08
CA GLY A 37 -43.42 8.70 -37.61
C GLY A 37 -43.19 8.53 -36.10
N ARG A 38 -43.98 7.64 -35.50
CA ARG A 38 -43.83 7.15 -34.12
C ARG A 38 -42.38 6.72 -33.86
N GLY A 39 -41.63 7.52 -33.09
CA GLY A 39 -40.48 7.03 -32.35
C GLY A 39 -40.95 5.98 -31.34
N ARG A 40 -40.42 4.77 -31.42
CA ARG A 40 -40.66 3.73 -30.41
C ARG A 40 -39.95 4.15 -29.14
N ASN A 41 -40.69 4.47 -28.08
CA ASN A 41 -40.14 4.69 -26.74
C ASN A 41 -39.61 3.36 -26.19
N PHE A 42 -38.34 3.06 -26.43
CA PHE A 42 -37.62 2.04 -25.68
C PHE A 42 -37.01 2.74 -24.45
N SER A 43 -37.54 2.47 -23.26
CA SER A 43 -36.90 2.86 -22.01
C SER A 43 -35.88 1.78 -21.62
N LEU A 44 -34.60 2.17 -21.49
CA LEU A 44 -33.58 1.27 -20.95
C LEU A 44 -33.90 0.95 -19.48
N THR A 45 -33.73 -0.31 -19.10
CA THR A 45 -33.83 -0.75 -17.71
C THR A 45 -32.52 -0.49 -16.95
N SER A 46 -32.57 -0.38 -15.62
CA SER A 46 -31.37 -0.24 -14.77
C SER A 46 -30.32 -1.34 -15.04
N HIS A 47 -30.76 -2.59 -15.24
CA HIS A 47 -29.86 -3.69 -15.62
C HIS A 47 -29.20 -3.46 -16.98
N GLN A 48 -29.94 -2.99 -17.99
CA GLN A 48 -29.37 -2.69 -19.29
C GLN A 48 -28.37 -1.53 -19.22
N LEU A 49 -28.65 -0.50 -18.42
CA LEU A 49 -27.71 0.59 -18.16
C LEU A 49 -26.42 0.07 -17.51
N ARG A 50 -26.52 -0.80 -16.50
CA ARG A 50 -25.36 -1.42 -15.84
C ARG A 50 -24.50 -2.23 -16.80
N VAL A 51 -25.11 -2.98 -17.71
CA VAL A 51 -24.39 -3.72 -18.77
C VAL A 51 -23.69 -2.76 -19.74
N LEU A 52 -24.33 -1.66 -20.12
CA LEU A 52 -23.70 -0.64 -20.96
C LEU A 52 -22.52 0.03 -20.24
N THR A 53 -22.62 0.28 -18.94
CA THR A 53 -21.51 0.83 -18.16
C THR A 53 -20.35 -0.15 -18.03
N GLN A 54 -20.62 -1.44 -17.82
CA GLN A 54 -19.59 -2.49 -17.83
C GLN A 54 -18.87 -2.56 -19.19
N LEU A 55 -19.64 -2.50 -20.28
CA LEU A 55 -19.08 -2.46 -21.63
C LEU A 55 -18.19 -1.22 -21.81
N ALA A 56 -18.67 -0.03 -21.44
CA ALA A 56 -17.89 1.20 -21.49
C ALA A 56 -16.59 1.09 -20.66
N CYS A 57 -16.66 0.54 -19.45
CA CYS A 57 -15.50 0.31 -18.59
C CYS A 57 -14.47 -0.63 -19.25
N THR A 58 -14.91 -1.72 -19.88
CA THR A 58 -14.00 -2.65 -20.58
C THR A 58 -13.35 -2.00 -21.80
N LEU A 59 -14.09 -1.19 -22.55
CA LEU A 59 -13.58 -0.51 -23.75
C LEU A 59 -12.60 0.62 -23.40
N LEU A 60 -12.85 1.38 -22.32
CA LEU A 60 -11.90 2.34 -21.76
C LEU A 60 -10.63 1.64 -21.26
N GLY A 61 -10.77 0.48 -20.61
CA GLY A 61 -9.63 -0.34 -20.19
C GLY A 61 -8.78 -0.80 -21.37
N LEU A 62 -9.41 -1.25 -22.46
CA LEU A 62 -8.71 -1.63 -23.69
C LEU A 62 -8.01 -0.44 -24.36
N GLU A 63 -8.67 0.72 -24.44
CA GLU A 63 -8.08 1.96 -24.96
C GLU A 63 -6.83 2.36 -24.17
N SER A 64 -6.91 2.38 -22.83
CA SER A 64 -5.76 2.69 -21.98
C SER A 64 -4.59 1.71 -22.13
N GLN A 65 -4.87 0.40 -22.24
CA GLN A 65 -3.83 -0.61 -22.49
C GLN A 65 -3.20 -0.46 -23.87
N VAL A 66 -3.99 -0.14 -24.90
CA VAL A 66 -3.48 0.07 -26.25
C VAL A 66 -2.62 1.33 -26.33
N ASP A 67 -3.02 2.42 -25.65
CA ASP A 67 -2.21 3.64 -25.52
C ASP A 67 -0.93 3.40 -24.73
N GLU A 68 -0.98 2.62 -23.65
CA GLU A 68 0.22 2.22 -22.88
C GLU A 68 1.18 1.39 -23.75
N LEU A 69 0.66 0.42 -24.51
CA LEU A 69 1.47 -0.36 -25.45
C LEU A 69 2.02 0.53 -26.58
N ALA A 70 1.25 1.49 -27.09
CA ALA A 70 1.69 2.41 -28.14
C ALA A 70 2.80 3.36 -27.65
N THR A 71 2.69 3.86 -26.41
CA THR A 71 3.73 4.68 -25.77
C THR A 71 5.00 3.87 -25.47
N GLN A 72 4.86 2.62 -25.02
CA GLN A 72 5.98 1.68 -24.87
C GLN A 72 6.67 1.40 -26.23
N LEU A 73 5.91 1.19 -27.30
CA LEU A 73 6.41 0.99 -28.67
C LEU A 73 7.10 2.24 -29.24
N ALA A 74 6.55 3.43 -28.98
CA ALA A 74 7.16 4.70 -29.37
C ALA A 74 8.51 4.91 -28.66
N PHE A 75 8.63 4.49 -27.40
CA PHE A 75 9.88 4.54 -26.63
C PHE A 75 10.94 3.55 -27.16
N ILE A 76 10.52 2.34 -27.58
CA ILE A 76 11.41 1.31 -28.15
C ILE A 76 12.00 1.78 -29.50
N ASN A 77 11.21 2.49 -30.32
CA ASN A 77 11.68 3.03 -31.61
C ASN A 77 12.72 4.16 -31.47
N CYS A 78 12.94 4.70 -30.27
CA CYS A 78 13.95 5.73 -30.00
C CYS A 78 15.33 5.18 -29.60
N VAL A 79 15.48 3.87 -29.36
CA VAL A 79 16.71 3.28 -28.80
C VAL A 79 17.47 2.37 -29.80
N GLY A 80 16.95 2.12 -31.00
CA GLY A 80 17.58 1.22 -31.99
C GLY A 80 17.60 1.76 -33.43
N GLU A 81 18.81 2.01 -33.92
CA GLU A 81 19.31 2.27 -35.28
C GLU A 81 18.35 2.24 -36.51
N THR A 82 18.48 3.32 -37.31
CA THR A 82 18.34 3.45 -38.79
C THR A 82 17.09 2.89 -39.52
N PRO A 83 16.39 3.72 -40.34
CA PRO A 83 15.25 3.24 -41.10
C PRO A 83 15.69 2.48 -42.37
N CYS A 84 15.42 1.17 -42.40
CA CYS A 84 15.43 0.39 -43.63
C CYS A 84 14.12 0.63 -44.39
N SER A 85 14.21 1.07 -45.64
CA SER A 85 13.06 1.40 -46.48
C SER A 85 12.25 0.13 -46.80
N VAL A 86 10.98 0.07 -46.39
CA VAL A 86 9.99 -0.83 -47.01
C VAL A 86 9.01 0.02 -47.80
N ARG A 87 9.20 -0.03 -49.11
CA ARG A 87 8.43 0.65 -50.15
C ARG A 87 7.07 -0.04 -50.27
N GLY A 88 6.06 0.44 -49.54
CA GLY A 88 4.66 0.06 -49.69
C GLY A 88 3.89 1.09 -50.52
N ILE A 89 3.30 0.65 -51.63
CA ILE A 89 2.64 1.47 -52.65
C ILE A 89 1.28 1.98 -52.13
N LEU A 90 1.08 3.29 -52.06
CA LEU A 90 -0.25 3.90 -52.06
C LEU A 90 -0.29 5.09 -53.04
N LYS A 91 -1.15 4.93 -54.05
CA LYS A 91 -1.30 5.80 -55.21
C LYS A 91 -1.90 7.16 -54.81
N LYS A 92 -1.28 8.20 -55.37
CA LYS A 92 -1.74 9.57 -55.61
C LYS A 92 -3.27 9.79 -55.61
N THR A 93 -3.67 10.89 -54.97
CA THR A 93 -4.44 11.95 -55.65
C THR A 93 -3.81 13.30 -55.34
N LYS A 94 -3.65 14.06 -56.42
CA LYS A 94 -2.98 15.35 -56.58
C LYS A 94 -4.07 16.41 -56.60
N ASP A 95 -3.84 17.56 -55.98
CA ASP A 95 -4.24 18.86 -56.56
C ASP A 95 -3.34 19.99 -56.02
N ASN A 96 -3.02 20.91 -56.93
CA ASN A 96 -1.97 21.92 -56.85
C ASN A 96 -2.52 23.26 -56.32
N LEU A 97 -1.67 24.12 -55.71
CA LEU A 97 -1.48 25.51 -56.16
C LEU A 97 -0.23 26.20 -55.54
N ASP A 98 0.70 26.55 -56.44
CA ASP A 98 1.59 27.73 -56.57
C ASP A 98 2.45 28.34 -55.43
N MET A 99 3.77 28.08 -55.56
CA MET A 99 4.91 29.02 -55.76
C MET A 99 4.92 30.43 -55.11
N THR A 100 5.99 30.73 -54.35
CA THR A 100 7.02 31.73 -54.72
C THR A 100 8.28 31.73 -53.81
N THR A 101 9.44 31.59 -54.47
CA THR A 101 10.79 32.23 -54.28
C THR A 101 11.57 32.25 -52.95
N VAL A 102 12.70 31.51 -52.93
CA VAL A 102 14.14 31.92 -52.78
C VAL A 102 14.49 33.02 -51.74
N ASP A 103 15.31 32.71 -50.71
CA ASP A 103 16.79 32.87 -50.73
C ASP A 103 17.51 32.42 -49.42
N GLY A 104 18.77 31.94 -49.58
CA GLY A 104 19.93 32.37 -48.78
C GLY A 104 20.20 31.94 -47.32
N ASN A 105 20.84 30.77 -47.14
CA ASN A 105 22.00 30.45 -46.25
C ASN A 105 22.04 30.73 -44.71
N LYS A 106 22.11 29.59 -43.99
CA LYS A 106 23.02 29.18 -42.89
C LYS A 106 23.07 29.99 -41.58
N THR A 107 22.52 29.39 -40.53
CA THR A 107 23.26 29.05 -39.29
C THR A 107 22.64 27.83 -38.60
N THR A 108 23.51 26.97 -38.12
CA THR A 108 23.31 25.67 -37.47
C THR A 108 22.88 25.80 -36.00
N ALA A 109 22.13 24.79 -35.54
CA ALA A 109 22.13 24.24 -34.16
C ALA A 109 21.03 24.60 -33.15
N GLU A 110 19.77 24.82 -33.54
CA GLU A 110 18.65 24.94 -32.57
C GLU A 110 17.34 24.18 -32.89
N MET A 111 17.30 23.25 -33.86
CA MET A 111 16.05 22.48 -34.18
C MET A 111 16.18 20.96 -34.06
N LEU A 112 16.87 20.43 -33.05
CA LEU A 112 16.97 18.99 -32.77
C LEU A 112 16.23 18.52 -31.50
N PHE A 113 15.14 19.18 -31.15
CA PHE A 113 14.13 18.62 -30.24
C PHE A 113 12.74 18.89 -30.82
N GLN A 114 12.41 18.25 -31.94
CA GLN A 114 11.01 17.92 -32.17
C GLN A 114 10.70 16.80 -31.18
N SER A 115 9.93 17.13 -30.15
CA SER A 115 9.25 16.15 -29.30
C SER A 115 8.63 15.06 -30.19
N PRO A 116 8.61 13.78 -29.77
CA PRO A 116 7.83 12.80 -30.50
C PRO A 116 6.39 13.31 -30.57
N GLU A 117 5.86 13.54 -31.78
CA GLU A 117 4.43 13.74 -31.96
C GLU A 117 3.75 12.54 -31.30
N ALA A 118 2.97 12.81 -30.25
CA ALA A 118 2.21 11.76 -29.59
C ALA A 118 1.36 11.07 -30.65
N ILE A 119 1.54 9.77 -30.81
CA ILE A 119 0.66 8.96 -31.65
C ILE A 119 -0.71 9.02 -31.00
N VAL A 120 -1.60 9.86 -31.52
CA VAL A 120 -2.98 9.92 -31.06
C VAL A 120 -3.73 8.80 -31.75
N LEU A 121 -4.11 7.78 -31.00
CA LEU A 121 -4.97 6.71 -31.49
C LEU A 121 -6.42 7.17 -31.43
N GLU A 122 -7.12 7.09 -32.55
CA GLU A 122 -8.56 7.40 -32.62
C GLU A 122 -9.37 6.11 -32.48
N PHE A 123 -10.30 6.09 -31.52
CA PHE A 123 -11.15 4.95 -31.21
C PHE A 123 -12.62 5.24 -31.51
N ASP A 124 -13.15 4.62 -32.57
CA ASP A 124 -14.52 4.88 -33.06
C ASP A 124 -15.63 4.11 -32.33
N TRP A 125 -15.32 3.29 -31.31
CA TRP A 125 -16.32 2.45 -30.63
C TRP A 125 -17.43 3.28 -29.96
N ARG A 126 -17.14 4.52 -29.56
CA ARG A 126 -18.10 5.49 -29.01
C ARG A 126 -19.26 5.80 -29.96
N ALA A 127 -19.05 5.67 -31.28
CA ALA A 127 -20.10 5.85 -32.27
C ALA A 127 -21.28 4.87 -32.11
N ALA A 128 -21.06 3.70 -31.49
CA ALA A 128 -22.09 2.70 -31.25
C ALA A 128 -23.18 3.17 -30.27
N PHE A 129 -22.89 4.18 -29.43
CA PHE A 129 -23.86 4.69 -28.44
C PHE A 129 -24.76 5.81 -28.96
N ARG A 130 -24.50 6.40 -30.13
CA ARG A 130 -25.22 7.60 -30.62
C ARG A 130 -26.74 7.45 -30.64
N GLU A 131 -27.25 6.31 -31.10
CA GLU A 131 -28.69 6.04 -31.19
C GLU A 131 -29.35 5.80 -29.82
N LEU A 132 -28.56 5.55 -28.78
CA LEU A 132 -29.02 5.26 -27.42
C LEU A 132 -28.91 6.47 -26.48
N VAL A 133 -28.27 7.57 -26.89
CA VAL A 133 -27.98 8.74 -26.05
C VAL A 133 -29.20 9.26 -25.27
N PRO A 134 -30.36 9.54 -25.89
CA PRO A 134 -31.51 10.07 -25.14
C PRO A 134 -32.05 9.08 -24.11
N GLN A 135 -31.99 7.78 -24.43
CA GLN A 135 -32.46 6.72 -23.54
C GLN A 135 -31.48 6.51 -22.38
N MET A 136 -30.18 6.60 -22.65
CA MET A 136 -29.11 6.48 -21.66
C MET A 136 -29.15 7.66 -20.69
N ALA A 137 -29.22 8.89 -21.20
CA ALA A 137 -29.33 10.11 -20.38
C ALA A 137 -30.54 10.05 -19.46
N HIS A 138 -31.72 9.72 -20.00
CA HIS A 138 -32.94 9.56 -19.20
C HIS A 138 -32.80 8.44 -18.15
N CYS A 139 -32.22 7.30 -18.50
CA CYS A 139 -32.05 6.17 -17.59
C CYS A 139 -31.08 6.49 -16.44
N VAL A 140 -29.94 7.15 -16.73
CA VAL A 140 -28.98 7.63 -15.71
C VAL A 140 -29.70 8.52 -14.69
N LYS A 141 -30.49 9.47 -15.17
CA LYS A 141 -31.27 10.36 -14.32
C LYS A 141 -32.26 9.61 -13.43
N VAL A 142 -33.11 8.78 -14.01
CA VAL A 142 -34.16 8.07 -13.25
C VAL A 142 -33.57 7.11 -12.22
N VAL A 143 -32.49 6.40 -12.56
CA VAL A 143 -31.85 5.44 -11.65
C VAL A 143 -31.26 6.15 -10.44
N LEU A 144 -30.50 7.23 -10.62
CA LEU A 144 -29.90 7.97 -9.51
C LEU A 144 -30.95 8.71 -8.66
N GLU A 145 -31.99 9.28 -9.28
CA GLU A 145 -33.11 9.91 -8.55
C GLU A 145 -33.89 8.88 -7.70
N ASP A 146 -34.17 7.70 -8.25
CA ASP A 146 -34.87 6.61 -7.57
C ASP A 146 -34.06 6.05 -6.39
N VAL A 147 -32.75 5.82 -6.57
CA VAL A 147 -31.85 5.37 -5.50
C VAL A 147 -31.76 6.43 -4.39
N CYS A 148 -31.54 7.70 -4.76
CA CYS A 148 -31.47 8.81 -3.80
C CYS A 148 -32.73 8.92 -2.95
N THR A 149 -33.90 8.92 -3.59
CA THR A 149 -35.19 9.03 -2.88
C THR A 149 -35.45 7.83 -1.97
N LYS A 150 -35.16 6.60 -2.41
CA LYS A 150 -35.30 5.39 -1.59
C LYS A 150 -34.37 5.39 -0.38
N SER A 151 -33.09 5.70 -0.58
CA SER A 151 -32.10 5.71 0.51
C SER A 151 -32.41 6.79 1.55
N LEU A 152 -32.78 8.01 1.13
CA LEU A 152 -33.16 9.08 2.05
C LEU A 152 -34.48 8.80 2.79
N GLN A 153 -35.43 8.10 2.16
CA GLN A 153 -36.67 7.64 2.83
C GLN A 153 -36.39 6.53 3.83
N GLN A 154 -35.54 5.56 3.48
CA GLN A 154 -35.15 4.48 4.37
C GLN A 154 -34.42 4.99 5.62
N GLU A 155 -33.57 5.99 5.46
CA GLU A 155 -32.93 6.66 6.59
C GLU A 155 -33.94 7.38 7.48
N GLU A 156 -34.87 8.15 6.91
CA GLU A 156 -35.93 8.85 7.65
C GLU A 156 -36.82 7.88 8.45
N LEU A 157 -37.16 6.73 7.86
CA LEU A 157 -37.91 5.67 8.54
C LEU A 157 -37.11 5.06 9.70
N SER A 158 -35.79 4.92 9.53
CA SER A 158 -34.90 4.41 10.59
C SER A 158 -34.78 5.42 11.73
N HIS A 159 -34.70 6.71 11.42
CA HIS A 159 -34.67 7.80 12.39
C HIS A 159 -35.98 7.88 13.21
N THR A 160 -37.12 7.93 12.52
CA THR A 160 -38.45 8.01 13.16
C THR A 160 -38.82 6.76 13.97
N SER A 161 -38.19 5.62 13.71
CA SER A 161 -38.34 4.39 14.50
C SER A 161 -37.67 4.42 15.88
N GLY A 162 -36.97 5.51 16.23
CA GLY A 162 -36.37 5.73 17.54
C GLY A 162 -34.90 5.27 17.65
N SER A 163 -34.25 4.96 16.53
CA SER A 163 -32.80 4.73 16.52
C SER A 163 -32.07 6.06 16.69
N ALA A 164 -31.56 6.32 17.89
CA ALA A 164 -30.70 7.48 18.14
C ALA A 164 -29.36 7.41 17.36
N HIS A 165 -28.96 6.22 16.90
CA HIS A 165 -27.74 6.00 16.14
C HIS A 165 -27.99 6.01 14.64
N MET A 166 -27.16 6.74 13.90
CA MET A 166 -27.15 6.68 12.45
C MET A 166 -26.64 5.33 11.95
N VAL A 167 -27.35 4.77 10.97
CA VAL A 167 -26.92 3.57 10.26
C VAL A 167 -25.89 3.97 9.21
N LEU A 168 -24.67 3.44 9.34
CA LEU A 168 -23.59 3.68 8.38
C LEU A 168 -23.42 2.46 7.48
N THR A 169 -23.43 2.68 6.17
CA THR A 169 -23.27 1.63 5.16
C THR A 169 -21.83 1.58 4.66
N ASN A 170 -21.32 0.37 4.39
CA ASN A 170 -20.06 0.21 3.68
C ASN A 170 -20.24 0.63 2.22
N THR A 171 -19.26 1.33 1.63
CA THR A 171 -19.29 1.69 0.21
C THR A 171 -18.77 0.53 -0.67
N PRO A 172 -19.39 0.22 -1.81
CA PRO A 172 -19.02 -0.94 -2.65
C PRO A 172 -17.66 -0.78 -3.36
N HIS A 173 -17.00 -1.92 -3.61
CA HIS A 173 -15.67 -2.09 -4.21
C HIS A 173 -15.57 -1.64 -5.69
N ARG A 174 -14.45 -1.03 -6.11
CA ARG A 174 -14.06 -0.87 -7.54
C ARG A 174 -12.61 -1.30 -7.72
N ASP A 175 -12.39 -2.32 -8.57
CA ASP A 175 -11.08 -2.66 -9.14
C ASP A 175 -10.74 -1.61 -10.22
N GLY A 176 -10.02 -0.56 -9.85
CA GLY A 176 -9.59 0.50 -10.76
C GLY A 176 -8.26 1.09 -10.30
N SER A 177 -7.25 0.97 -11.15
CA SER A 177 -5.81 1.13 -10.90
C SER A 177 -5.30 2.53 -10.52
N SER A 178 -6.14 3.49 -10.09
CA SER A 178 -5.70 4.88 -9.85
C SER A 178 -6.10 5.51 -8.51
N LEU A 179 -6.71 4.77 -7.58
CA LEU A 179 -6.90 5.23 -6.20
C LEU A 179 -6.41 4.16 -5.22
N THR A 180 -5.23 4.41 -4.65
CA THR A 180 -4.49 3.62 -3.66
C THR A 180 -5.15 3.57 -2.27
N CYS A 181 -6.47 3.39 -2.19
CA CYS A 181 -7.19 3.32 -0.91
C CYS A 181 -8.05 2.04 -0.83
N PRO A 182 -7.61 0.99 -0.07
CA PRO A 182 -8.29 -0.29 0.03
C PRO A 182 -9.49 -0.29 0.98
N GLU A 183 -10.27 -1.37 0.91
CA GLU A 183 -11.58 -1.67 1.52
C GLU A 183 -11.80 -1.31 3.01
N ARG A 184 -10.73 -1.12 3.81
CA ARG A 184 -10.80 -0.76 5.24
C ARG A 184 -10.75 0.76 5.50
N ASP A 185 -10.28 1.54 4.52
CA ASP A 185 -10.06 2.99 4.62
C ASP A 185 -11.25 3.80 4.09
N ARG A 186 -12.35 3.14 3.70
CA ARG A 186 -13.56 3.86 3.29
C ARG A 186 -14.43 4.10 4.52
N PRO A 187 -14.66 5.38 4.92
CA PRO A 187 -15.52 5.67 6.06
C PRO A 187 -16.90 5.08 5.77
N LYS A 188 -17.45 4.36 6.75
CA LYS A 188 -18.85 3.96 6.69
C LYS A 188 -19.65 5.25 6.68
N MET A 189 -20.42 5.47 5.63
CA MET A 189 -21.07 6.75 5.43
C MET A 189 -22.58 6.64 5.55
N PHE A 190 -23.16 7.79 5.85
CA PHE A 190 -24.58 8.04 5.71
C PHE A 190 -24.98 7.99 4.23
N CYS A 191 -25.98 7.16 3.88
CA CYS A 191 -26.48 6.99 2.51
C CYS A 191 -25.41 6.55 1.47
N GLY A 192 -24.53 5.62 1.85
CA GLY A 192 -23.45 5.14 0.97
C GLY A 192 -23.92 4.42 -0.30
N ASP A 193 -25.12 3.86 -0.30
CA ASP A 193 -25.74 3.24 -1.49
C ASP A 193 -25.85 4.22 -2.66
N ILE A 194 -26.11 5.50 -2.36
CA ILE A 194 -26.25 6.53 -3.37
C ILE A 194 -24.91 6.79 -4.09
N MET A 195 -23.83 6.97 -3.32
CA MET A 195 -22.50 7.17 -3.88
C MET A 195 -22.00 5.92 -4.59
N GLY A 196 -22.36 4.72 -4.10
CA GLY A 196 -22.07 3.46 -4.77
C GLY A 196 -22.67 3.36 -6.17
N GLU A 197 -23.89 3.85 -6.39
CA GLU A 197 -24.50 3.89 -7.72
C GLU A 197 -23.93 5.02 -8.60
N CYS A 198 -23.54 6.18 -8.03
CA CYS A 198 -22.79 7.20 -8.75
C CYS A 198 -21.45 6.66 -9.27
N ASP A 199 -20.69 5.97 -8.42
CA ASP A 199 -19.41 5.33 -8.78
C ASP A 199 -19.60 4.26 -9.86
N ALA A 200 -20.69 3.49 -9.78
CA ALA A 200 -21.01 2.45 -10.76
C ALA A 200 -21.35 3.03 -12.15
N LEU A 201 -21.85 4.27 -12.23
CA LEU A 201 -22.21 4.94 -13.49
C LEU A 201 -21.10 5.86 -14.04
N LEU A 202 -20.08 6.19 -13.24
CA LEU A 202 -18.97 7.06 -13.63
C LEU A 202 -18.24 6.63 -14.92
N PRO A 203 -17.90 5.34 -15.17
CA PRO A 203 -17.24 4.92 -16.41
C PRO A 203 -18.06 5.22 -17.67
N LEU A 204 -19.40 5.24 -17.55
CA LEU A 204 -20.27 5.59 -18.65
C LEU A 204 -20.18 7.09 -18.98
N ALA A 205 -20.11 7.94 -17.96
CA ALA A 205 -19.94 9.38 -18.12
C ALA A 205 -18.55 9.72 -18.69
N GLU A 206 -17.52 9.00 -18.28
CA GLU A 206 -16.15 9.09 -18.80
C GLU A 206 -16.08 8.72 -20.30
N ALA A 207 -16.74 7.63 -20.69
CA ALA A 207 -16.83 7.22 -22.08
C ALA A 207 -17.57 8.24 -22.98
N CYS A 208 -18.53 8.98 -22.42
CA CYS A 208 -19.38 9.94 -23.13
C CYS A 208 -18.78 11.36 -23.20
N GLY A 209 -17.46 11.48 -23.42
CA GLY A 209 -16.77 12.77 -23.58
C GLY A 209 -16.93 13.43 -24.95
N ASP A 210 -17.32 12.67 -25.98
CA ASP A 210 -17.48 13.18 -27.35
C ASP A 210 -18.68 14.13 -27.46
N ALA A 211 -18.59 15.12 -28.35
CA ALA A 211 -19.67 16.08 -28.59
C ALA A 211 -21.03 15.42 -28.93
N ALA A 212 -21.00 14.21 -29.52
CA ALA A 212 -22.20 13.45 -29.87
C ALA A 212 -22.83 12.69 -28.68
N LEU A 213 -22.09 12.44 -27.59
CA LEU A 213 -22.54 11.70 -26.41
C LEU A 213 -22.69 12.58 -25.17
N LEU A 214 -22.39 13.88 -25.30
CA LEU A 214 -22.30 14.84 -24.21
C LEU A 214 -23.56 14.91 -23.33
N GLU A 215 -24.74 14.66 -23.90
CA GLU A 215 -26.02 14.66 -23.17
C GLU A 215 -26.04 13.66 -22.01
N VAL A 216 -25.45 12.46 -22.19
CA VAL A 216 -25.36 11.44 -21.12
C VAL A 216 -24.47 11.94 -19.98
N ARG A 217 -23.33 12.55 -20.32
CA ARG A 217 -22.39 13.13 -19.36
C ARG A 217 -22.99 14.33 -18.62
N CYS A 218 -23.68 15.23 -19.31
CA CYS A 218 -24.41 16.33 -18.68
C CYS A 218 -25.46 15.81 -17.69
N SER A 219 -26.25 14.81 -18.11
CA SER A 219 -27.26 14.22 -17.23
C SER A 219 -26.65 13.58 -15.99
N PHE A 220 -25.49 12.92 -16.10
CA PHE A 220 -24.78 12.40 -14.93
C PHE A 220 -24.34 13.54 -14.00
N VAL A 221 -23.67 14.57 -14.53
CA VAL A 221 -23.17 15.72 -13.75
C VAL A 221 -24.30 16.47 -13.04
N GLU A 222 -25.40 16.76 -13.73
CA GLU A 222 -26.56 17.45 -13.17
C GLU A 222 -27.21 16.67 -12.04
N VAL A 223 -27.39 15.35 -12.23
CA VAL A 223 -28.07 14.50 -11.25
C VAL A 223 -27.15 14.23 -10.06
N CYS A 224 -25.84 14.04 -10.27
CA CYS A 224 -24.87 13.97 -9.18
C CYS A 224 -24.87 15.26 -8.34
N ALA A 225 -24.88 16.44 -8.97
CA ALA A 225 -24.99 17.71 -8.25
C ALA A 225 -26.29 17.82 -7.44
N TRP A 226 -27.43 17.39 -8.00
CA TRP A 226 -28.70 17.35 -7.30
C TRP A 226 -28.71 16.37 -6.11
N VAL A 227 -28.26 15.13 -6.34
CA VAL A 227 -28.19 14.06 -5.32
C VAL A 227 -27.31 14.50 -4.15
N THR A 228 -26.11 15.00 -4.45
CA THR A 228 -25.20 15.48 -3.40
C THR A 228 -25.76 16.69 -2.65
N SER A 229 -26.53 17.58 -3.30
CA SER A 229 -27.23 18.65 -2.60
C SER A 229 -28.35 18.14 -1.70
N ALA A 230 -29.06 17.08 -2.09
CA ALA A 230 -30.10 16.45 -1.27
C ALA A 230 -29.49 15.78 -0.03
N ILE A 231 -28.37 15.07 -0.19
CA ILE A 231 -27.63 14.49 0.93
C ILE A 231 -27.13 15.60 1.86
N LEU A 232 -26.59 16.69 1.31
CA LEU A 232 -26.08 17.81 2.12
C LEU A 232 -27.18 18.44 2.97
N GLY A 233 -28.36 18.68 2.39
CA GLY A 233 -29.50 19.21 3.15
C GLY A 233 -29.94 18.30 4.30
N ARG A 234 -29.88 16.97 4.09
CA ARG A 234 -30.15 15.99 5.15
C ARG A 234 -29.05 15.96 6.21
N VAL A 235 -27.79 16.13 5.83
CA VAL A 235 -26.67 16.28 6.77
C VAL A 235 -26.91 17.50 7.65
N GLU A 236 -27.17 18.67 7.06
CA GLU A 236 -27.42 19.92 7.80
C GLU A 236 -28.61 19.81 8.77
N GLU A 237 -29.68 19.11 8.37
CA GLU A 237 -30.82 18.80 9.24
C GLU A 237 -30.39 17.98 10.48
N ARG A 238 -29.67 16.88 10.27
CA ARG A 238 -29.22 15.99 11.36
C ARG A 238 -28.16 16.64 12.26
N VAL A 239 -27.36 17.58 11.75
CA VAL A 239 -26.43 18.37 12.56
C VAL A 239 -27.16 19.19 13.62
N GLY A 240 -28.30 19.79 13.27
CA GLY A 240 -29.11 20.59 14.18
C GLY A 240 -29.71 19.81 15.36
N GLU A 241 -29.77 18.49 15.24
CA GLU A 241 -30.29 17.59 16.28
C GLU A 241 -29.22 17.21 17.33
N VAL A 242 -27.94 17.35 17.02
CA VAL A 242 -26.84 17.04 17.95
C VAL A 242 -26.52 18.29 18.78
N PRO A 243 -26.48 18.22 20.13
CA PRO A 243 -26.57 17.03 20.99
C PRO A 243 -27.97 16.81 21.63
N SER A 244 -28.97 17.63 21.30
CA SER A 244 -30.23 17.72 22.04
C SER A 244 -31.14 16.51 21.84
N ALA A 245 -31.21 15.98 20.62
CA ALA A 245 -32.03 14.84 20.23
C ALA A 245 -31.18 13.63 19.78
N ALA A 246 -29.89 13.83 19.50
CA ALA A 246 -28.99 12.80 18.97
C ALA A 246 -27.62 12.78 19.68
N PRO A 247 -26.96 11.61 19.78
CA PRO A 247 -25.64 11.47 20.42
C PRO A 247 -24.51 12.10 19.60
N LEU A 248 -23.44 12.52 20.29
CA LEU A 248 -22.23 13.10 19.68
C LEU A 248 -21.64 12.25 18.55
N LYS A 249 -21.71 10.92 18.66
CA LYS A 249 -21.23 9.99 17.64
C LYS A 249 -21.81 10.26 16.24
N ASN A 250 -23.04 10.78 16.18
CA ASN A 250 -23.66 11.13 14.90
C ASN A 250 -22.91 12.29 14.24
N LEU A 251 -22.44 13.30 14.99
CA LEU A 251 -21.68 14.41 14.45
C LEU A 251 -20.36 13.96 13.81
N VAL A 252 -19.67 12.99 14.44
CA VAL A 252 -18.44 12.40 13.89
C VAL A 252 -18.72 11.65 12.58
N ALA A 253 -19.83 10.92 12.51
CA ALA A 253 -20.24 10.21 11.31
C ALA A 253 -20.71 11.14 10.16
N LEU A 254 -21.37 12.26 10.49
CA LEU A 254 -21.75 13.30 9.53
C LEU A 254 -20.51 13.98 8.93
N LEU A 255 -19.51 14.28 9.76
CA LEU A 255 -18.20 14.79 9.30
C LEU A 255 -17.52 13.81 8.35
N GLY A 256 -17.46 12.52 8.70
CA GLY A 256 -16.91 11.47 7.84
C GLY A 256 -17.63 11.39 6.48
N THR A 257 -18.97 11.51 6.51
CA THR A 257 -19.80 11.51 5.30
C THR A 257 -19.52 12.73 4.42
N SER A 258 -19.47 13.94 4.98
CA SER A 258 -19.23 15.17 4.20
C SER A 258 -17.85 15.17 3.55
N MET A 259 -16.83 14.70 4.27
CA MET A 259 -15.47 14.54 3.76
C MET A 259 -15.40 13.56 2.59
N TYR A 260 -16.04 12.40 2.73
CA TYR A 260 -16.04 11.38 1.67
C TYR A 260 -16.72 11.92 0.41
N ILE A 261 -17.89 12.55 0.52
CA ILE A 261 -18.59 13.11 -0.65
C ILE A 261 -17.75 14.22 -1.29
N HIS A 262 -17.14 15.09 -0.50
CA HIS A 262 -16.23 16.11 -1.01
C HIS A 262 -15.09 15.48 -1.84
N GLN A 263 -14.44 14.44 -1.32
CA GLN A 263 -13.37 13.73 -2.02
C GLN A 263 -13.87 13.08 -3.32
N GLN A 264 -15.04 12.43 -3.31
CA GLN A 264 -15.62 11.82 -4.51
C GLN A 264 -16.00 12.87 -5.57
N LEU A 265 -16.54 14.02 -5.16
CA LEU A 265 -16.85 15.11 -6.09
C LEU A 265 -15.57 15.65 -6.75
N CYS A 266 -14.50 15.85 -5.97
CA CYS A 266 -13.18 16.23 -6.50
C CYS A 266 -12.63 15.17 -7.47
N HIS A 267 -12.82 13.88 -7.15
CA HIS A 267 -12.43 12.77 -8.02
C HIS A 267 -13.19 12.78 -9.36
N TYR A 268 -14.52 12.94 -9.31
CA TYR A 268 -15.35 13.04 -10.51
C TYR A 268 -14.95 14.25 -11.36
N GLU A 269 -14.65 15.40 -10.73
CA GLU A 269 -14.17 16.58 -11.45
C GLU A 269 -12.83 16.30 -12.16
N ALA A 270 -11.87 15.66 -11.49
CA ALA A 270 -10.57 15.35 -12.05
C ALA A 270 -10.67 14.35 -13.23
N GLN A 271 -11.39 13.25 -13.06
CA GLN A 271 -11.56 12.24 -14.13
C GLN A 271 -12.27 12.82 -15.35
N LEU A 272 -13.35 13.57 -15.14
CA LEU A 272 -14.08 14.19 -16.23
C LEU A 272 -13.27 15.33 -16.91
N ARG A 273 -12.23 15.88 -16.26
CA ARG A 273 -11.37 16.94 -16.81
C ARG A 273 -10.26 16.42 -17.71
N GLU A 274 -9.75 15.20 -17.51
CA GLU A 274 -8.60 14.64 -18.24
C GLU A 274 -8.95 14.11 -19.65
N THR A 275 -10.22 13.82 -19.93
CA THR A 275 -10.66 13.17 -21.19
C THR A 275 -10.86 14.12 -22.39
N ASN A 276 -9.79 14.73 -22.92
CA ASN A 276 -9.65 15.30 -24.29
C ASN A 276 -9.46 16.83 -24.46
N THR A 277 -8.54 17.16 -25.38
CA THR A 277 -7.94 18.46 -25.68
C THR A 277 -8.71 19.35 -26.68
N THR A 278 -9.89 18.97 -27.18
CA THR A 278 -10.64 19.81 -28.11
C THR A 278 -12.16 19.81 -27.85
N ALA A 279 -12.63 20.95 -27.31
CA ALA A 279 -13.90 21.60 -27.64
C ALA A 279 -15.27 21.15 -27.04
N ALA A 280 -15.34 20.45 -25.90
CA ALA A 280 -16.57 20.48 -25.07
C ALA A 280 -16.32 20.05 -23.61
N ARG A 281 -15.71 20.91 -22.78
CA ARG A 281 -15.64 20.68 -21.34
C ARG A 281 -17.00 20.96 -20.71
N VAL A 282 -17.69 19.95 -20.20
CA VAL A 282 -18.74 20.15 -19.20
C VAL A 282 -18.07 19.99 -17.84
N PRO A 283 -17.70 21.10 -17.17
CA PRO A 283 -17.18 21.04 -15.82
C PRO A 283 -18.31 20.63 -14.86
N MET A 284 -17.99 19.82 -13.85
CA MET A 284 -18.84 19.76 -12.67
C MET A 284 -18.98 21.17 -12.09
N THR A 285 -20.15 21.50 -11.60
CA THR A 285 -20.35 22.79 -10.93
C THR A 285 -19.43 22.82 -9.71
N LEU A 286 -18.58 23.83 -9.59
CA LEU A 286 -17.70 23.99 -8.42
C LEU A 286 -18.48 24.27 -7.12
N LEU A 287 -19.76 24.63 -7.25
CA LEU A 287 -20.61 25.04 -6.13
C LEU A 287 -20.87 23.91 -5.12
N PRO A 288 -21.32 22.69 -5.50
CA PRO A 288 -21.36 21.54 -4.59
C PRO A 288 -20.03 21.26 -3.87
N ILE A 289 -18.90 21.29 -4.59
CA ILE A 289 -17.57 21.02 -4.01
C ILE A 289 -17.26 22.03 -2.90
N GLN A 290 -17.46 23.32 -3.17
CA GLN A 290 -17.26 24.40 -2.21
C GLN A 290 -18.19 24.28 -1.01
N ARG A 291 -19.48 24.01 -1.22
CA ARG A 291 -20.44 23.84 -0.12
C ARG A 291 -20.07 22.69 0.81
N TYR A 292 -19.66 21.56 0.25
CA TYR A 292 -19.20 20.42 1.05
C TYR A 292 -17.91 20.75 1.81
N GLN A 293 -17.01 21.55 1.23
CA GLN A 293 -15.82 22.04 1.93
C GLN A 293 -16.20 22.93 3.13
N ASP A 294 -17.10 23.89 2.92
CA ASP A 294 -17.56 24.81 3.97
C ASP A 294 -18.29 24.07 5.11
N VAL A 295 -19.18 23.15 4.77
CA VAL A 295 -19.92 22.34 5.76
C VAL A 295 -18.98 21.39 6.51
N THR A 296 -18.01 20.78 5.83
CA THR A 296 -17.00 19.93 6.49
C THR A 296 -16.19 20.72 7.51
N GLU A 297 -15.77 21.94 7.16
CA GLU A 297 -15.06 22.82 8.09
C GLU A 297 -15.94 23.21 9.28
N GLY A 298 -17.18 23.64 9.03
CA GLY A 298 -18.13 23.99 10.09
C GLY A 298 -18.45 22.82 11.03
N LEU A 299 -18.59 21.60 10.48
CA LEU A 299 -18.77 20.37 11.25
C LEU A 299 -17.56 20.07 12.16
N ARG A 300 -16.34 20.25 11.63
CA ARG A 300 -15.11 20.06 12.39
C ARG A 300 -15.02 21.06 13.55
N GLU A 301 -15.28 22.34 13.29
CA GLU A 301 -15.30 23.38 14.31
C GLU A 301 -16.36 23.10 15.39
N GLN A 302 -17.58 22.72 14.98
CA GLN A 302 -18.67 22.39 15.89
C GLN A 302 -18.33 21.18 16.76
N LEU A 303 -17.76 20.12 16.17
CA LEU A 303 -17.33 18.91 16.89
C LEU A 303 -16.29 19.26 17.96
N THR A 304 -15.25 19.98 17.56
CA THR A 304 -14.17 20.37 18.48
C THR A 304 -14.69 21.30 19.58
N SER A 305 -15.46 22.33 19.24
CA SER A 305 -16.03 23.28 20.19
C SER A 305 -16.94 22.58 21.21
N TYR A 306 -17.80 21.67 20.74
CA TYR A 306 -18.67 20.90 21.63
C TYR A 306 -17.87 20.01 22.58
N CYS A 307 -16.89 19.26 22.09
CA CYS A 307 -16.04 18.40 22.93
C CYS A 307 -15.28 19.20 23.99
N VAL A 308 -14.71 20.34 23.62
CA VAL A 308 -14.04 21.25 24.57
C VAL A 308 -15.03 21.81 25.59
N GLN A 309 -16.22 22.22 25.15
CA GLN A 309 -17.27 22.70 26.05
C GLN A 309 -17.72 21.61 27.04
N VAL A 310 -17.94 20.37 26.60
CA VAL A 310 -18.27 19.25 27.48
C VAL A 310 -17.18 19.04 28.53
N CYS A 311 -15.92 18.96 28.10
CA CYS A 311 -14.79 18.84 29.01
C CYS A 311 -14.78 19.98 30.06
N THR A 312 -14.89 21.23 29.63
CA THR A 312 -14.67 22.39 30.49
C THR A 312 -15.87 22.77 31.36
N SER A 313 -17.10 22.57 30.88
CA SER A 313 -18.33 23.00 31.55
C SER A 313 -19.06 21.88 32.30
N THR A 314 -18.79 20.61 31.98
CA THR A 314 -19.47 19.47 32.62
C THR A 314 -18.49 18.51 33.29
N LEU A 315 -17.59 17.87 32.54
CA LEU A 315 -16.74 16.79 33.06
C LEU A 315 -15.75 17.29 34.12
N LEU A 316 -15.10 18.42 33.84
CA LEU A 316 -14.09 18.97 34.74
C LEU A 316 -14.72 19.78 35.89
N GLN A 317 -16.03 19.98 35.94
CA GLN A 317 -16.70 20.73 37.00
C GLN A 317 -17.15 19.79 38.13
N ASP A 318 -16.24 19.50 39.05
CA ASP A 318 -16.52 18.74 40.27
C ASP A 318 -16.24 19.59 41.51
N ALA A 319 -17.31 20.04 42.17
CA ALA A 319 -17.24 20.97 43.29
C ALA A 319 -16.47 20.40 44.50
N GLU A 320 -16.57 19.09 44.76
CA GLU A 320 -15.87 18.46 45.89
C GLU A 320 -14.36 18.35 45.64
N SER A 321 -13.99 18.07 44.39
CA SER A 321 -12.60 18.03 43.96
C SER A 321 -11.94 19.40 44.02
N HIS A 322 -12.71 20.51 43.94
CA HIS A 322 -12.15 21.87 43.86
C HIS A 322 -12.10 22.60 45.21
N HIS A 323 -12.54 21.97 46.30
CA HIS A 323 -12.47 22.55 47.64
C HIS A 323 -11.06 22.42 48.24
N TRP A 324 -10.07 23.06 47.62
CA TRP A 324 -8.64 22.93 47.95
C TRP A 324 -8.29 23.29 49.40
N ALA A 325 -9.02 24.23 50.00
CA ALA A 325 -8.77 24.71 51.35
C ALA A 325 -9.35 23.80 52.45
N ASP A 326 -10.06 22.72 52.10
CA ASP A 326 -10.66 21.80 53.08
C ASP A 326 -9.60 21.25 54.05
N PRO A 327 -9.81 21.32 55.37
CA PRO A 327 -8.92 20.70 56.34
C PRO A 327 -8.95 19.17 56.34
N LYS A 328 -9.93 18.53 55.69
CA LYS A 328 -10.00 17.06 55.54
C LYS A 328 -9.21 16.58 54.32
N PRO A 329 -8.61 15.37 54.38
CA PRO A 329 -8.05 14.75 53.18
C PRO A 329 -9.17 14.47 52.16
N PHE A 330 -8.85 14.53 50.87
CA PHE A 330 -9.80 14.16 49.82
C PHE A 330 -10.00 12.65 49.84
N TYR A 331 -11.21 12.19 50.14
CA TYR A 331 -11.57 10.76 50.18
C TYR A 331 -10.49 9.90 50.87
N GLU A 332 -10.07 10.33 52.06
CA GLU A 332 -9.08 9.65 52.92
C GLU A 332 -7.66 9.48 52.31
N GLY A 333 -7.44 9.99 51.10
CA GLY A 333 -6.20 9.81 50.35
C GLY A 333 -6.21 8.63 49.38
N ASP A 334 -7.36 7.95 49.22
CA ASP A 334 -7.47 6.66 48.53
C ASP A 334 -7.74 6.80 47.02
N ARG A 335 -8.00 8.01 46.51
CA ARG A 335 -8.40 8.19 45.11
C ARG A 335 -8.04 9.54 44.51
N CYS A 336 -7.86 9.56 43.19
CA CYS A 336 -7.78 10.79 42.41
C CYS A 336 -9.16 11.44 42.23
N SER A 337 -9.18 12.69 41.76
CA SER A 337 -10.40 13.40 41.41
C SER A 337 -11.16 12.66 40.31
N PHE A 338 -12.43 12.33 40.56
CA PHE A 338 -13.27 11.59 39.60
C PHE A 338 -13.38 12.30 38.25
N SER A 339 -13.35 13.64 38.24
CA SER A 339 -13.34 14.44 37.01
C SER A 339 -12.15 14.16 36.09
N VAL A 340 -10.98 13.77 36.64
CA VAL A 340 -9.79 13.43 35.84
C VAL A 340 -9.98 12.09 35.13
N GLN A 341 -10.50 11.09 35.85
CA GLN A 341 -10.83 9.77 35.30
C GLN A 341 -11.88 9.88 34.20
N MET A 342 -12.94 10.66 34.44
CA MET A 342 -14.00 10.88 33.43
C MET A 342 -13.53 11.68 32.22
N TRP A 343 -12.61 12.63 32.40
CA TRP A 343 -11.98 13.36 31.30
C TRP A 343 -11.17 12.42 30.40
N HIS A 344 -10.33 11.55 30.99
CA HIS A 344 -9.60 10.54 30.21
C HIS A 344 -10.54 9.58 29.49
N TYR A 345 -11.53 9.04 30.20
CA TYR A 345 -12.54 8.15 29.63
C TYR A 345 -13.24 8.77 28.40
N PHE A 346 -13.63 10.04 28.50
CA PHE A 346 -14.25 10.78 27.39
C PHE A 346 -13.31 10.92 26.19
N LEU A 347 -12.05 11.32 26.40
CA LEU A 347 -11.08 11.47 25.30
C LEU A 347 -10.76 10.13 24.62
N THR A 348 -10.67 9.04 25.38
CA THR A 348 -10.47 7.69 24.82
C THR A 348 -11.69 7.22 24.03
N GLY A 349 -12.91 7.57 24.47
CA GLY A 349 -14.15 7.36 23.72
C GLY A 349 -14.18 8.15 22.42
N LEU A 350 -13.87 9.46 22.49
CA LEU A 350 -13.78 10.34 21.32
C LEU A 350 -12.78 9.82 20.29
N ARG A 351 -11.58 9.40 20.72
CA ARG A 351 -10.58 8.76 19.85
C ARG A 351 -11.17 7.57 19.12
N THR A 352 -11.89 6.70 19.83
CA THR A 352 -12.48 5.50 19.21
C THR A 352 -13.55 5.85 18.18
N ASP A 353 -14.40 6.83 18.47
CA ASP A 353 -15.43 7.27 17.52
C ASP A 353 -14.84 7.98 16.29
N LEU A 354 -13.79 8.80 16.46
CA LEU A 354 -13.05 9.42 15.36
C LEU A 354 -12.46 8.35 14.43
N TRP A 355 -11.81 7.33 15.00
CA TRP A 355 -11.10 6.28 14.26
C TRP A 355 -12.05 5.37 13.46
N LEU A 356 -13.35 5.43 13.73
CA LEU A 356 -14.38 4.66 13.05
C LEU A 356 -14.98 5.37 11.82
N ALA A 357 -14.86 6.69 11.72
CA ALA A 357 -15.69 7.48 10.81
C ALA A 357 -14.93 8.57 10.05
N VAL A 358 -13.80 9.08 10.54
CA VAL A 358 -13.01 10.12 9.86
C VAL A 358 -11.61 9.61 9.50
N PRO A 359 -10.97 10.16 8.44
CA PRO A 359 -9.58 9.86 8.13
C PRO A 359 -8.64 10.16 9.31
N GLY A 360 -7.58 9.36 9.45
CA GLY A 360 -6.63 9.40 10.56
C GLY A 360 -6.02 10.78 10.76
N SER A 361 -5.68 11.50 9.68
CA SER A 361 -5.13 12.86 9.76
C SER A 361 -6.08 13.85 10.46
N VAL A 362 -7.35 13.87 10.07
CA VAL A 362 -8.36 14.76 10.66
C VAL A 362 -8.74 14.31 12.07
N GLY A 363 -8.87 13.00 12.29
CA GLY A 363 -9.10 12.46 13.63
C GLY A 363 -8.00 12.86 14.62
N ARG A 364 -6.74 12.76 14.20
CA ARG A 364 -5.58 13.18 14.99
C ARG A 364 -5.61 14.66 15.32
N ASP A 365 -5.88 15.52 14.35
CA ASP A 365 -5.94 16.97 14.58
C ASP A 365 -7.05 17.37 15.56
N VAL A 366 -8.27 16.81 15.40
CA VAL A 366 -9.39 17.05 16.31
C VAL A 366 -9.06 16.57 17.73
N LEU A 367 -8.53 15.36 17.87
CA LEU A 367 -8.13 14.81 19.17
C LEU A 367 -7.04 15.67 19.83
N ALA A 368 -6.04 16.11 19.06
CA ALA A 368 -4.95 16.96 19.54
C ALA A 368 -5.46 18.31 20.03
N GLN A 369 -6.35 18.95 19.27
CA GLN A 369 -6.94 20.23 19.64
C GLN A 369 -7.78 20.11 20.92
N VAL A 370 -8.71 19.16 20.99
CA VAL A 370 -9.55 18.94 22.17
C VAL A 370 -8.70 18.64 23.40
N THR A 371 -7.64 17.82 23.24
CA THR A 371 -6.70 17.50 24.32
C THR A 371 -5.96 18.75 24.78
N SER A 372 -5.38 19.54 23.86
CA SER A 372 -4.66 20.78 24.17
C SER A 372 -5.53 21.78 24.92
N GLU A 373 -6.73 22.09 24.40
CA GLU A 373 -7.61 23.10 24.99
C GLU A 373 -8.19 22.66 26.34
N SER A 374 -8.57 21.39 26.48
CA SER A 374 -9.05 20.87 27.78
C SER A 374 -7.93 20.76 28.81
N LEU A 375 -6.71 20.41 28.40
CA LEU A 375 -5.52 20.40 29.25
C LEU A 375 -5.14 21.80 29.75
N GLN A 376 -5.34 22.82 28.93
CA GLN A 376 -5.12 24.22 29.34
C GLN A 376 -5.99 24.61 30.54
N VAL A 377 -7.23 24.12 30.61
CA VAL A 377 -8.11 24.35 31.76
C VAL A 377 -7.59 23.67 33.03
N LEU A 378 -7.05 22.45 32.90
CA LEU A 378 -6.41 21.75 34.02
C LEU A 378 -5.17 22.49 34.52
N VAL A 379 -4.30 22.98 33.62
CA VAL A 379 -3.13 23.80 33.95
C VAL A 379 -3.55 25.06 34.72
N GLN A 380 -4.54 25.80 34.20
CA GLN A 380 -5.04 27.00 34.86
C GLN A 380 -5.63 26.71 36.24
N ARG A 381 -6.32 25.56 36.39
CA ARG A 381 -6.90 25.13 37.67
C ARG A 381 -5.83 24.82 38.70
N TYR A 382 -4.89 23.93 38.38
CA TYR A 382 -3.89 23.47 39.35
C TYR A 382 -2.86 24.56 39.68
N SER A 383 -2.47 25.39 38.71
CA SER A 383 -1.54 26.51 38.96
C SER A 383 -2.12 27.58 39.90
N ARG A 384 -3.45 27.69 39.99
CA ARG A 384 -4.15 28.63 40.88
C ARG A 384 -4.62 27.98 42.18
N ALA A 385 -4.48 26.67 42.33
CA ALA A 385 -4.93 25.94 43.50
C ALA A 385 -4.16 26.38 44.76
N ARG A 386 -4.86 26.49 45.88
CA ARG A 386 -4.28 26.78 47.20
C ARG A 386 -4.66 25.65 48.16
N PRO A 387 -3.98 24.48 48.04
CA PRO A 387 -4.33 23.30 48.84
C PRO A 387 -4.01 23.52 50.32
N SER A 388 -4.85 22.97 51.19
CA SER A 388 -4.48 22.72 52.57
C SER A 388 -3.35 21.68 52.65
N TYR A 389 -2.71 21.57 53.81
CA TYR A 389 -1.70 20.53 54.03
C TYR A 389 -2.25 19.11 53.83
N LYS A 390 -3.55 18.85 53.94
CA LYS A 390 -4.11 17.52 53.65
C LYS A 390 -4.53 17.33 52.19
N ARG A 391 -4.71 18.41 51.43
CA ARG A 391 -5.17 18.39 50.04
C ARG A 391 -4.04 18.42 48.99
N HIS A 392 -2.79 18.66 49.39
CA HIS A 392 -1.66 18.63 48.44
C HIS A 392 -1.43 17.25 47.80
N LEU A 393 -1.78 16.15 48.49
CA LEU A 393 -1.70 14.79 47.94
C LEU A 393 -2.71 14.58 46.80
N GLN A 394 -3.90 15.19 46.88
CA GLN A 394 -4.88 15.16 45.78
C GLN A 394 -4.29 15.79 44.51
N ILE A 395 -3.64 16.95 44.64
CA ILE A 395 -2.96 17.61 43.50
C ILE A 395 -1.84 16.72 42.94
N ARG A 396 -1.12 16.02 43.82
CA ARG A 396 -0.08 15.07 43.40
C ARG A 396 -0.67 13.96 42.54
N CYS A 397 -1.68 13.25 43.05
CA CYS A 397 -2.33 12.15 42.35
C CYS A 397 -2.97 12.63 41.04
N ASP A 398 -3.70 13.75 41.07
CA ASP A 398 -4.39 14.29 39.91
C ASP A 398 -3.44 14.68 38.78
N ILE A 399 -2.38 15.44 39.07
CA ILE A 399 -1.44 15.86 38.03
C ILE A 399 -0.68 14.64 37.47
N THR A 400 -0.27 13.69 38.32
CA THR A 400 0.36 12.46 37.85
C THR A 400 -0.58 11.65 36.94
N ALA A 401 -1.84 11.49 37.33
CA ALA A 401 -2.85 10.83 36.50
C ALA A 401 -3.08 11.55 35.17
N VAL A 402 -3.18 12.88 35.17
CA VAL A 402 -3.30 13.68 33.93
C VAL A 402 -2.10 13.44 33.02
N LEU A 403 -0.86 13.47 33.54
CA LEU A 403 0.33 13.26 32.73
C LEU A 403 0.40 11.83 32.15
N LEU A 404 0.01 10.81 32.92
CA LEU A 404 -0.11 9.42 32.43
C LEU A 404 -1.18 9.30 31.33
N CYS A 405 -2.34 9.91 31.53
CA CYS A 405 -3.43 9.92 30.54
C CYS A 405 -3.00 10.61 29.24
N VAL A 406 -2.30 11.74 29.34
CA VAL A 406 -1.78 12.46 28.16
C VAL A 406 -0.70 11.64 27.46
N GLU A 407 0.22 10.99 28.18
CA GLU A 407 1.21 10.09 27.57
C GLU A 407 0.54 9.03 26.70
N GLN A 408 -0.53 8.41 27.19
CA GLN A 408 -1.28 7.41 26.44
C GLN A 408 -1.93 7.99 25.18
N LEU A 409 -2.48 9.21 25.25
CA LEU A 409 -3.10 9.89 24.11
C LEU A 409 -2.07 10.36 23.07
N MET A 410 -0.86 10.71 23.50
CA MET A 410 0.21 11.18 22.60
C MET A 410 0.58 10.15 21.54
N TRP A 411 0.51 8.85 21.85
CA TRP A 411 0.72 7.78 20.87
C TRP A 411 -0.29 7.79 19.72
N SER A 412 -1.49 8.35 19.95
CA SER A 412 -2.53 8.49 18.92
C SER A 412 -2.47 9.83 18.20
N VAL A 413 -1.78 10.85 18.75
CA VAL A 413 -1.72 12.20 18.18
C VAL A 413 -0.46 12.41 17.35
N CYS A 414 0.66 11.79 17.74
CA CYS A 414 1.95 11.94 17.05
C CYS A 414 2.02 11.09 15.77
N GLU A 415 2.43 11.70 14.65
CA GLU A 415 2.67 10.98 13.39
C GLU A 415 4.02 10.28 13.32
N ARG A 416 5.01 10.74 14.08
CA ARG A 416 6.39 10.30 13.99
C ARG A 416 6.98 10.12 15.40
N PRO A 417 7.90 9.16 15.62
CA PRO A 417 8.61 9.03 16.89
C PRO A 417 9.34 10.31 17.30
N GLU A 418 9.87 11.05 16.34
CA GLU A 418 10.57 12.31 16.57
C GLU A 418 9.61 13.39 17.08
N ALA A 419 8.37 13.43 16.58
CA ALA A 419 7.36 14.39 17.02
C ALA A 419 6.91 14.17 18.47
N LEU A 420 7.14 12.98 19.03
CA LEU A 420 6.90 12.69 20.45
C LEU A 420 8.03 13.19 21.35
N VAL A 421 9.26 13.27 20.82
CA VAL A 421 10.51 13.46 21.58
C VAL A 421 11.12 14.85 21.36
N GLN A 422 10.74 15.53 20.27
CA GLN A 422 11.20 16.85 19.90
C GLN A 422 10.03 17.84 19.91
N SER A 423 10.20 18.93 20.67
CA SER A 423 9.22 20.02 20.77
C SER A 423 9.45 21.14 19.73
N GLU A 424 10.32 20.93 18.73
CA GLU A 424 10.72 22.00 17.81
C GLU A 424 9.58 22.51 16.92
N HIS A 425 9.69 23.79 16.55
CA HIS A 425 8.66 24.51 15.81
C HIS A 425 8.36 23.84 14.46
N PRO A 426 7.09 23.53 14.17
CA PRO A 426 6.75 22.87 12.94
C PRO A 426 6.88 23.85 11.77
N VAL A 427 7.86 23.65 10.91
CA VAL A 427 7.66 23.95 9.48
C VAL A 427 6.83 22.77 8.94
N GLY A 428 5.50 22.86 9.05
CA GLY A 428 4.58 21.87 8.45
C GLY A 428 4.03 20.74 9.35
N GLY A 429 4.23 20.78 10.67
CA GLY A 429 3.64 19.82 11.64
C GLY A 429 2.50 20.38 12.51
N CYS A 430 1.83 19.51 13.26
CA CYS A 430 0.66 19.84 14.09
C CYS A 430 1.00 20.79 15.26
N VAL A 431 0.46 22.00 15.24
CA VAL A 431 0.71 23.06 16.25
C VAL A 431 0.29 22.61 17.67
N TRP A 432 -0.71 21.73 17.77
CA TRP A 432 -1.26 21.26 19.02
C TRP A 432 -0.29 20.37 19.82
N VAL A 433 0.55 19.59 19.16
CA VAL A 433 1.54 18.70 19.82
C VAL A 433 2.52 19.51 20.67
N ALA A 434 3.08 20.58 20.11
CA ALA A 434 3.98 21.46 20.85
C ALA A 434 3.28 22.16 22.02
N SER A 435 2.00 22.54 21.84
CA SER A 435 1.17 23.08 22.92
C SER A 435 0.99 22.06 24.06
N ILE A 436 0.65 20.81 23.75
CA ILE A 436 0.48 19.74 24.75
C ILE A 436 1.77 19.53 25.55
N HIS A 437 2.94 19.45 24.89
CA HIS A 437 4.22 19.32 25.61
C HIS A 437 4.48 20.50 26.56
N SER A 438 4.21 21.72 26.12
CA SER A 438 4.34 22.92 26.95
C SER A 438 3.42 22.89 28.17
N LEU A 439 2.15 22.55 27.97
CA LEU A 439 1.15 22.46 29.03
C LEU A 439 1.50 21.36 30.05
N CYS A 440 1.98 20.21 29.60
CA CYS A 440 2.43 19.13 30.47
C CYS A 440 3.66 19.53 31.30
N ASN A 441 4.62 20.26 30.72
CA ASN A 441 5.75 20.80 31.47
C ASN A 441 5.32 21.83 32.53
N GLN A 442 4.29 22.64 32.25
CA GLN A 442 3.70 23.56 33.23
C GLN A 442 3.01 22.81 34.39
N LEU A 443 2.29 21.72 34.08
CA LEU A 443 1.71 20.84 35.09
C LEU A 443 2.79 20.17 35.94
N LEU A 444 3.85 19.62 35.32
CA LEU A 444 4.98 19.06 36.05
C LEU A 444 5.64 20.10 36.97
N THR A 445 5.82 21.32 36.49
CA THR A 445 6.36 22.42 37.29
C THR A 445 5.47 22.73 38.49
N THR A 446 4.14 22.78 38.28
CA THR A 446 3.15 22.97 39.34
C THR A 446 3.21 21.85 40.36
N LEU A 447 3.27 20.59 39.91
CA LEU A 447 3.40 19.41 40.75
C LEU A 447 4.63 19.51 41.65
N VAL A 448 5.81 19.80 41.08
CA VAL A 448 7.06 19.93 41.83
C VAL A 448 6.99 21.05 42.87
N ILE A 449 6.52 22.24 42.49
CA ILE A 449 6.46 23.39 43.40
C ILE A 449 5.48 23.16 44.55
N VAL A 450 4.32 22.58 44.28
CA VAL A 450 3.23 22.43 45.27
C VAL A 450 3.49 21.26 46.21
N THR A 451 4.15 20.19 45.74
CA THR A 451 4.24 18.94 46.49
C THR A 451 5.64 18.62 47.04
N ALA A 452 6.69 19.30 46.57
CA ALA A 452 8.04 19.04 47.07
C ALA A 452 8.22 19.54 48.52
N PRO A 453 8.95 18.78 49.36
CA PRO A 453 9.37 19.25 50.67
C PRO A 453 10.09 20.60 50.59
N LEU A 454 9.61 21.58 51.35
CA LEU A 454 10.18 22.93 51.38
C LEU A 454 11.70 22.96 51.59
N PRO A 455 12.32 22.11 52.45
CA PRO A 455 13.77 22.07 52.58
C PRO A 455 14.46 21.70 51.26
N GLN A 456 13.93 20.75 50.49
CA GLN A 456 14.53 20.33 49.22
C GLN A 456 14.48 21.47 48.20
N LEU A 457 13.33 22.14 48.06
CA LEU A 457 13.21 23.32 47.21
C LEU A 457 14.21 24.41 47.65
N PHE A 458 14.26 24.70 48.94
CA PHE A 458 15.17 25.69 49.52
C PHE A 458 16.63 25.37 49.21
N TRP A 459 17.09 24.13 49.40
CA TRP A 459 18.45 23.71 49.08
C TRP A 459 18.75 23.81 47.58
N THR A 460 17.81 23.40 46.71
CA THR A 460 17.96 23.50 45.25
C THR A 460 18.04 24.96 44.77
N PHE A 461 17.33 25.89 45.41
CA PHE A 461 17.33 27.31 45.03
C PHE A 461 18.39 28.16 45.76
N GLN A 462 18.80 27.82 46.99
CA GLN A 462 19.83 28.55 47.75
C GLN A 462 21.27 28.07 47.48
N TYR A 463 21.51 26.76 47.35
CA TYR A 463 22.84 26.19 47.16
C TYR A 463 23.23 26.12 45.67
N ARG A 464 22.97 27.20 44.94
CA ARG A 464 23.38 27.33 43.54
C ARG A 464 24.83 27.84 43.51
N PRO A 465 25.83 27.08 42.99
CA PRO A 465 27.20 27.57 42.89
C PRO A 465 27.21 28.82 42.00
N GLY A 466 27.84 29.89 42.47
CA GLY A 466 27.80 31.22 41.87
C GLY A 466 28.10 31.24 40.37
N GLU A 467 27.37 32.11 39.66
CA GLU A 467 27.56 32.76 38.33
C GLU A 467 28.20 32.03 37.13
N GLY A 468 28.90 30.89 37.28
CA GLY A 468 29.45 30.10 36.17
C GLY A 468 28.52 28.99 35.64
N SER A 469 27.57 28.51 36.45
CA SER A 469 26.70 27.38 36.08
C SER A 469 25.40 27.79 35.38
N LEU A 470 24.99 29.06 35.50
CA LEU A 470 23.89 29.61 34.70
C LEU A 470 24.25 29.65 33.22
N SER A 471 25.52 29.84 32.88
CA SER A 471 25.99 29.65 31.51
C SER A 471 25.88 28.18 31.07
N ALA A 472 26.09 27.17 31.89
CA ALA A 472 25.92 25.77 31.44
C ALA A 472 24.44 25.32 31.30
N LEU A 473 23.53 25.87 32.11
CA LEU A 473 22.09 25.58 32.03
C LEU A 473 21.35 26.51 31.05
N ALA A 474 21.87 27.72 30.79
CA ALA A 474 21.34 28.67 29.81
C ALA A 474 22.08 28.63 28.45
N GLN A 475 23.26 28.02 28.34
CA GLN A 475 23.98 27.73 27.08
C GLN A 475 23.79 26.29 26.59
N SER A 476 22.89 25.51 27.22
CA SER A 476 22.21 24.48 26.44
C SER A 476 21.33 25.24 25.45
N PRO A 477 21.55 25.13 24.13
CA PRO A 477 20.65 25.79 23.19
C PRO A 477 19.23 25.34 23.53
N SER A 478 18.35 26.32 23.54
CA SER A 478 16.92 26.27 23.79
C SER A 478 16.21 25.23 22.92
N SER A 479 16.36 23.95 23.26
CA SER A 479 15.39 22.93 22.92
C SER A 479 14.39 22.91 24.09
N PRO A 480 13.08 23.18 23.87
CA PRO A 480 12.08 23.04 24.91
C PRO A 480 12.05 21.56 25.33
N GLY A 481 12.75 21.24 26.42
CA GLY A 481 12.95 19.86 26.84
C GLY A 481 11.63 19.20 27.22
N ILE A 482 11.42 17.98 26.76
CA ILE A 482 10.27 17.15 27.10
C ILE A 482 10.51 16.51 28.48
N HIS A 483 10.58 17.36 29.51
CA HIS A 483 10.90 16.95 30.87
C HIS A 483 9.80 16.10 31.51
N TRP A 484 8.54 16.33 31.12
CA TRP A 484 7.40 15.59 31.64
C TRP A 484 7.39 14.12 31.22
N LEU A 485 7.76 13.78 29.98
CA LEU A 485 7.85 12.38 29.56
C LEU A 485 8.98 11.64 30.29
N SER A 486 10.13 12.28 30.47
CA SER A 486 11.23 11.75 31.29
C SER A 486 10.86 11.53 32.76
N ALA A 487 9.94 12.34 33.29
CA ALA A 487 9.49 12.22 34.68
C ALA A 487 8.51 11.06 34.89
N ILE A 488 7.66 10.76 33.90
CA ILE A 488 6.64 9.72 33.97
C ILE A 488 7.18 8.35 33.54
N HIS A 489 7.94 8.29 32.44
CA HIS A 489 8.52 7.07 31.90
C HIS A 489 10.04 7.22 31.70
N PRO A 490 10.83 7.24 32.79
CA PRO A 490 12.27 7.46 32.73
C PRO A 490 13.05 6.36 31.97
N ALA A 491 12.49 5.15 31.89
CA ALA A 491 13.07 4.04 31.14
C ALA A 491 13.02 4.27 29.62
N LEU A 492 11.94 4.86 29.12
CA LEU A 492 11.76 5.16 27.69
C LEU A 492 12.38 6.51 27.30
N PHE A 493 12.16 7.53 28.12
CA PHE A 493 12.53 8.91 27.81
C PHE A 493 13.70 9.37 28.69
N THR A 494 14.89 8.84 28.45
CA THR A 494 16.10 9.28 29.16
C THR A 494 16.49 10.71 28.77
N GLN A 495 17.26 11.40 29.62
CA GLN A 495 17.80 12.73 29.28
C GLN A 495 18.67 12.72 28.02
N GLN A 496 19.30 11.58 27.71
CA GLN A 496 20.06 11.40 26.49
C GLN A 496 19.13 11.23 25.28
N ALA A 497 18.03 10.47 25.41
CA ALA A 497 17.02 10.33 24.36
C ALA A 497 16.34 11.67 24.00
N ALA A 498 16.09 12.53 24.99
CA ALA A 498 15.53 13.87 24.77
C ALA A 498 16.50 14.83 24.06
N ARG A 499 17.81 14.57 24.10
CA ARG A 499 18.86 15.43 23.48
C ARG A 499 19.35 14.91 22.14
N GLU A 500 19.43 13.59 21.98
CA GLU A 500 20.07 12.92 20.84
C GLU A 500 19.06 12.12 19.99
N GLY A 501 17.79 12.05 20.41
CA GLY A 501 16.75 11.22 19.80
C GLY A 501 16.64 9.83 20.44
N LEU A 502 15.53 9.13 20.20
CA LEU A 502 15.35 7.75 20.67
C LEU A 502 16.35 6.82 19.98
N THR A 503 17.07 6.02 20.75
CA THR A 503 18.00 5.01 20.24
C THR A 503 17.80 3.69 20.99
N GLY A 504 18.17 2.57 20.35
CA GLY A 504 18.12 1.27 21.01
C GLY A 504 16.73 0.63 21.11
N GLU A 505 16.48 -0.11 22.18
CA GLU A 505 15.24 -0.89 22.40
C GLU A 505 14.02 0.03 22.63
N ALA A 506 14.23 1.15 23.34
CA ALA A 506 13.19 2.16 23.55
C ALA A 506 12.63 2.74 22.24
N ALA A 507 13.46 2.90 21.21
CA ALA A 507 13.02 3.36 19.89
C ALA A 507 12.13 2.33 19.18
N SER A 508 12.44 1.04 19.33
CA SER A 508 11.65 -0.06 18.77
C SER A 508 10.29 -0.16 19.47
N GLU A 509 10.27 0.00 20.79
CA GLU A 509 9.04 0.05 21.57
C GLU A 509 8.16 1.25 21.19
N CYS A 510 8.75 2.45 21.05
CA CYS A 510 8.02 3.65 20.63
C CYS A 510 7.41 3.50 19.23
N GLN A 511 8.15 2.92 18.28
CA GLN A 511 7.66 2.65 16.93
C GLN A 511 6.49 1.67 16.93
N LEU A 512 6.56 0.59 17.74
CA LEU A 512 5.46 -0.34 17.89
C LEU A 512 4.23 0.34 18.50
N ARG A 513 4.40 1.14 19.56
CA ARG A 513 3.28 1.85 20.23
C ARG A 513 2.61 2.86 19.29
N LEU A 514 3.37 3.60 18.49
CA LEU A 514 2.82 4.49 17.46
C LEU A 514 2.06 3.71 16.39
N LEU A 515 2.66 2.66 15.85
CA LEU A 515 2.07 1.85 14.78
C LEU A 515 0.75 1.19 15.20
N THR A 516 0.64 0.78 16.47
CA THR A 516 -0.55 0.12 17.03
C THR A 516 -1.63 1.11 17.50
N SER A 517 -1.29 2.39 17.67
CA SER A 517 -2.22 3.43 18.12
C SER A 517 -2.95 4.14 16.98
N ASP A 518 -2.38 4.15 15.77
CA ASP A 518 -2.97 4.71 14.55
C ASP A 518 -4.15 3.83 14.08
N PRO A 519 -5.30 4.39 13.63
CA PRO A 519 -6.39 3.59 13.06
C PRO A 519 -6.03 3.03 11.69
N GLU A 520 -5.26 3.82 10.95
CA GLU A 520 -4.91 3.58 9.56
C GLU A 520 -3.53 2.93 9.51
N CYS A 521 -3.37 1.96 8.61
CA CYS A 521 -2.07 1.38 8.34
C CYS A 521 -1.22 2.42 7.61
N SER A 522 -0.47 3.26 8.35
CA SER A 522 0.53 4.15 7.76
C SER A 522 1.68 3.32 7.16
N PRO A 523 1.77 3.17 5.82
CA PRO A 523 2.76 2.27 5.22
C PRO A 523 4.19 2.80 5.42
N ARG A 524 4.32 4.13 5.59
CA ARG A 524 5.58 4.79 5.93
C ARG A 524 6.06 4.41 7.32
N LEU A 525 5.19 4.50 8.34
CA LEU A 525 5.54 4.12 9.70
C LEU A 525 5.83 2.63 9.82
N LEU A 526 5.03 1.79 9.14
CA LEU A 526 5.26 0.36 9.05
C LEU A 526 6.64 0.05 8.47
N LEU A 527 6.98 0.61 7.31
CA LEU A 527 8.27 0.36 6.67
C LEU A 527 9.44 0.87 7.52
N THR A 528 9.25 2.01 8.20
CA THR A 528 10.23 2.54 9.15
C THR A 528 10.45 1.57 10.32
N ALA A 529 9.37 1.03 10.89
CA ALA A 529 9.42 0.07 11.99
C ALA A 529 10.03 -1.28 11.57
N ILE A 530 9.69 -1.76 10.38
CA ILE A 530 10.25 -3.01 9.82
C ILE A 530 11.75 -2.89 9.58
N LEU A 531 12.25 -1.74 9.11
CA LEU A 531 13.67 -1.55 8.80
C LEU A 531 14.51 -1.11 10.00
N HIS A 532 13.87 -0.72 11.10
CA HIS A 532 14.58 -0.25 12.28
C HIS A 532 15.43 -1.36 12.92
N ARG A 533 16.64 -0.97 13.39
CA ARG A 533 17.64 -1.85 14.04
C ARG A 533 17.76 -3.22 13.39
N ASP A 534 18.19 -3.25 12.12
CA ASP A 534 18.48 -4.50 11.42
C ASP A 534 17.29 -5.47 11.39
N CYS A 535 16.10 -4.91 11.16
CA CYS A 535 14.82 -5.63 11.09
C CYS A 535 14.41 -6.34 12.39
N HIS A 536 14.73 -5.74 13.55
CA HIS A 536 14.50 -6.37 14.85
C HIS A 536 13.04 -6.82 15.07
N LEU A 537 12.06 -6.00 14.68
CA LEU A 537 10.64 -6.33 14.81
C LEU A 537 10.26 -7.61 14.07
N LEU A 538 10.70 -7.75 12.80
CA LEU A 538 10.46 -8.96 12.01
C LEU A 538 11.21 -10.16 12.57
N ARG A 539 12.42 -9.98 13.07
CA ARG A 539 13.21 -11.05 13.69
C ARG A 539 12.52 -11.62 14.93
N VAL A 540 11.96 -10.75 15.80
CA VAL A 540 11.21 -11.19 16.97
C VAL A 540 9.97 -11.98 16.57
N LEU A 541 9.23 -11.55 15.53
CA LEU A 541 8.08 -12.29 15.00
C LEU A 541 8.50 -13.67 14.45
N LEU A 542 9.56 -13.72 13.65
CA LEU A 542 10.02 -14.99 13.05
C LEU A 542 10.59 -15.94 14.12
N GLU A 543 11.33 -15.44 15.09
CA GLU A 543 11.91 -16.24 16.17
C GLU A 543 10.85 -16.89 17.06
N HIS A 544 9.74 -16.18 17.32
CA HIS A 544 8.64 -16.66 18.16
C HIS A 544 7.49 -17.30 17.36
N SER A 545 7.70 -17.56 16.08
CA SER A 545 6.73 -18.24 15.22
C SER A 545 6.92 -19.76 15.24
N HIS A 546 5.90 -20.48 14.76
CA HIS A 546 5.99 -21.94 14.55
C HIS A 546 7.11 -22.33 13.55
N PHE A 547 7.65 -21.40 12.77
CA PHE A 547 8.77 -21.66 11.87
C PHE A 547 10.09 -21.97 12.58
N CYS A 548 10.27 -21.51 13.82
CA CYS A 548 11.53 -21.60 14.58
C CYS A 548 11.42 -22.42 15.88
N MET A 549 10.25 -22.98 16.18
CA MET A 549 10.04 -23.84 17.33
C MET A 549 10.52 -25.26 17.00
N GLU A 550 11.43 -25.79 17.82
CA GLU A 550 11.78 -27.21 17.75
C GLU A 550 10.55 -28.01 18.18
N GLU A 551 10.14 -29.00 17.38
CA GLU A 551 9.14 -29.97 17.79
C GLU A 551 9.68 -30.71 19.02
N GLU A 552 9.30 -30.28 20.24
CA GLU A 552 9.42 -31.16 21.40
C GLU A 552 8.61 -32.41 21.05
N ALA A 553 9.32 -33.55 21.05
CA ALA A 553 8.85 -34.84 20.58
C ALA A 553 7.76 -35.44 21.49
N ASP A 554 6.59 -34.80 21.58
CA ASP A 554 5.37 -35.42 22.07
C ASP A 554 4.64 -36.06 20.89
N ALA A 555 4.85 -37.36 20.76
CA ALA A 555 4.39 -38.22 19.67
C ALA A 555 2.85 -38.36 19.50
N ASP A 556 2.05 -37.52 20.17
CA ASP A 556 0.58 -37.54 20.14
C ASP A 556 -0.06 -36.18 19.76
N ALA A 557 0.71 -35.14 19.42
CA ALA A 557 0.15 -33.94 18.83
C ALA A 557 -0.08 -34.14 17.32
N VAL A 558 -1.34 -34.08 16.90
CA VAL A 558 -1.75 -33.99 15.49
C VAL A 558 -0.83 -33.01 14.77
N SER A 559 -0.24 -33.45 13.65
CA SER A 559 0.64 -32.65 12.78
C SER A 559 0.22 -31.18 12.76
N PRO A 560 1.12 -30.20 12.95
CA PRO A 560 0.74 -28.80 12.88
C PRO A 560 0.09 -28.58 11.52
N VAL A 561 -1.18 -28.17 11.55
CA VAL A 561 -1.93 -27.78 10.35
C VAL A 561 -1.01 -26.82 9.61
N LYS A 562 -0.63 -27.15 8.37
CA LYS A 562 -0.01 -26.17 7.46
C LYS A 562 -0.95 -24.98 7.44
N SER A 563 -0.56 -23.91 8.13
CA SER A 563 -1.37 -22.71 8.19
C SER A 563 -1.04 -21.93 6.95
N ASP A 564 -1.93 -21.98 5.95
CA ASP A 564 -1.80 -21.19 4.72
C ASP A 564 -1.48 -19.71 5.04
N ALA A 565 -2.04 -19.18 6.15
CA ALA A 565 -1.79 -17.82 6.62
C ALA A 565 -0.34 -17.53 7.05
N GLY A 566 0.39 -18.53 7.56
CA GLY A 566 1.82 -18.39 7.88
C GLY A 566 2.66 -18.28 6.60
N ASP A 567 2.35 -19.11 5.61
CA ASP A 567 3.04 -19.11 4.31
C ASP A 567 2.79 -17.79 3.57
N GLU A 568 1.55 -17.26 3.60
CA GLU A 568 1.21 -15.94 3.06
C GLU A 568 1.97 -14.81 3.78
N PHE A 569 2.14 -14.88 5.10
CA PHE A 569 2.96 -13.89 5.83
C PHE A 569 4.42 -13.93 5.38
N MET A 570 5.00 -15.13 5.21
CA MET A 570 6.36 -15.27 4.70
C MET A 570 6.50 -14.76 3.26
N GLU A 571 5.48 -14.94 2.43
CA GLU A 571 5.40 -14.36 1.09
C GLU A 571 5.42 -12.84 1.13
N ALA A 572 4.58 -12.23 1.99
CA ALA A 572 4.53 -10.79 2.17
C ALA A 572 5.89 -10.22 2.61
N VAL A 573 6.52 -10.83 3.62
CA VAL A 573 7.84 -10.43 4.11
C VAL A 573 8.90 -10.56 3.01
N TYR A 574 8.91 -11.68 2.27
CA TYR A 574 9.86 -11.90 1.19
C TYR A 574 9.68 -10.87 0.06
N ASN A 575 8.46 -10.64 -0.41
CA ASN A 575 8.17 -9.72 -1.52
C ASN A 575 8.50 -8.27 -1.17
N VAL A 576 8.17 -7.83 0.06
CA VAL A 576 8.54 -6.49 0.54
C VAL A 576 10.06 -6.37 0.65
N LEU A 577 10.75 -7.24 1.39
CA LEU A 577 12.19 -7.09 1.63
C LEU A 577 13.05 -7.36 0.39
N SER A 578 12.63 -8.26 -0.51
CA SER A 578 13.34 -8.51 -1.78
C SER A 578 13.26 -7.34 -2.76
N SER A 579 12.27 -6.46 -2.61
CA SER A 579 12.17 -5.24 -3.41
C SER A 579 13.14 -4.14 -2.98
N LEU A 580 13.76 -4.24 -1.80
CA LEU A 580 14.56 -3.18 -1.19
C LEU A 580 16.00 -3.14 -1.68
N ASN A 581 16.21 -2.73 -2.93
CA ASN A 581 17.55 -2.62 -3.51
C ASN A 581 18.47 -1.62 -2.76
N ASN A 582 17.89 -0.61 -2.12
CA ASN A 582 18.60 0.41 -1.34
C ASN A 582 19.11 -0.09 0.02
N VAL A 583 18.56 -1.20 0.53
CA VAL A 583 18.93 -1.80 1.82
C VAL A 583 19.05 -3.33 1.64
N PRO A 584 20.04 -3.81 0.87
CA PRO A 584 20.13 -5.21 0.46
C PRO A 584 20.32 -6.19 1.63
N LYS A 585 20.81 -5.70 2.78
CA LYS A 585 21.02 -6.51 3.99
C LYS A 585 19.69 -6.93 4.66
N ALA A 586 18.61 -6.16 4.47
CA ALA A 586 17.37 -6.31 5.24
C ALA A 586 16.74 -7.70 5.13
N LEU A 587 16.63 -8.25 3.91
CA LEU A 587 16.08 -9.59 3.68
C LEU A 587 16.89 -10.67 4.43
N THR A 588 18.21 -10.58 4.40
CA THR A 588 19.09 -11.57 5.03
C THR A 588 19.02 -11.45 6.55
N LEU A 589 19.07 -10.22 7.09
CA LEU A 589 18.99 -9.98 8.54
C LEU A 589 17.68 -10.45 9.15
N ALA A 590 16.55 -10.22 8.46
CA ALA A 590 15.24 -10.69 8.91
C ALA A 590 15.19 -12.23 8.97
N LEU A 591 15.73 -12.92 7.96
CA LEU A 591 15.63 -14.36 7.81
C LEU A 591 16.77 -15.15 8.47
N GLU A 592 17.86 -14.51 8.91
CA GLU A 592 19.07 -15.18 9.40
C GLU A 592 18.78 -16.19 10.52
N THR A 593 18.07 -15.75 11.56
CA THR A 593 17.70 -16.60 12.70
C THR A 593 16.83 -17.80 12.28
N TYR A 594 15.92 -17.58 11.33
CA TYR A 594 15.09 -18.63 10.75
C TYR A 594 15.92 -19.64 9.93
N PHE A 595 16.87 -19.16 9.13
CA PHE A 595 17.75 -20.02 8.35
C PHE A 595 18.72 -20.82 9.23
N ASP A 596 19.23 -20.22 10.31
CA ASP A 596 20.12 -20.87 11.26
C ASP A 596 19.41 -21.99 12.03
N ARG A 597 18.24 -21.70 12.63
CA ARG A 597 17.47 -22.69 13.40
C ARG A 597 16.86 -23.77 12.51
N GLY A 598 16.39 -23.41 11.31
CA GLY A 598 15.82 -24.37 10.35
C GLY A 598 16.86 -25.12 9.50
N HIS A 599 18.17 -24.87 9.70
CA HIS A 599 19.24 -25.41 8.84
C HIS A 599 19.01 -25.20 7.33
N LEU A 600 18.45 -24.05 6.96
CA LEU A 600 17.96 -23.78 5.60
C LEU A 600 19.06 -23.37 4.62
N TRP A 601 20.24 -23.02 5.11
CA TRP A 601 21.38 -22.63 4.27
C TRP A 601 21.77 -23.72 3.26
N ASP A 602 21.67 -25.00 3.63
CA ASP A 602 22.00 -26.13 2.76
C ASP A 602 21.02 -26.29 1.58
N TYR A 603 19.77 -25.84 1.74
CA TYR A 603 18.80 -25.83 0.64
C TYR A 603 19.16 -24.84 -0.46
N LEU A 604 19.89 -23.77 -0.14
CA LEU A 604 20.39 -22.85 -1.17
C LEU A 604 21.47 -23.50 -2.03
N TYR A 605 22.30 -24.40 -1.48
CA TYR A 605 23.28 -25.14 -2.29
C TYR A 605 22.61 -26.20 -3.18
N SER A 606 21.58 -26.88 -2.65
CA SER A 606 20.80 -27.92 -3.34
C SER A 606 19.55 -27.38 -4.05
N LEU A 607 19.50 -26.08 -4.36
CA LEU A 607 18.29 -25.41 -4.86
C LEU A 607 17.75 -26.02 -6.17
N ALA A 608 18.65 -26.53 -7.01
CA ALA A 608 18.32 -27.24 -8.24
C ALA A 608 17.53 -28.53 -7.95
N ASP A 609 17.85 -29.30 -6.91
CA ASP A 609 17.21 -30.59 -6.65
C ASP A 609 15.68 -30.44 -6.41
N SER A 610 14.90 -30.80 -7.43
CA SER A 610 13.43 -30.65 -7.46
C SER A 610 12.69 -31.75 -6.70
N VAL A 611 13.42 -32.78 -6.25
CA VAL A 611 12.88 -33.97 -5.59
C VAL A 611 12.62 -33.74 -4.09
N ARG A 612 13.29 -32.75 -3.47
CA ARG A 612 13.16 -32.48 -2.04
C ARG A 612 11.98 -31.54 -1.78
N PRO A 613 11.14 -31.80 -0.76
CA PRO A 613 10.19 -30.79 -0.28
C PRO A 613 10.99 -29.59 0.22
N VAL A 614 10.58 -28.38 -0.18
CA VAL A 614 11.31 -27.15 0.07
C VAL A 614 10.46 -26.21 0.92
N PRO A 615 11.03 -25.58 1.96
CA PRO A 615 10.33 -24.55 2.73
C PRO A 615 9.89 -23.37 1.87
N VAL A 616 8.81 -22.70 2.27
CA VAL A 616 8.13 -21.69 1.47
C VAL A 616 9.06 -20.55 1.02
N VAL A 617 9.90 -20.02 1.90
CA VAL A 617 10.88 -18.98 1.54
C VAL A 617 11.87 -19.44 0.45
N VAL A 618 12.34 -20.69 0.55
CA VAL A 618 13.28 -21.23 -0.43
C VAL A 618 12.56 -21.48 -1.77
N SER A 619 11.26 -21.77 -1.75
CA SER A 619 10.45 -21.86 -2.96
C SER A 619 10.37 -20.53 -3.72
N PHE A 620 10.24 -19.40 -3.00
CA PHE A 620 10.27 -18.06 -3.59
C PHE A 620 11.64 -17.72 -4.17
N ILE A 621 12.72 -18.03 -3.44
CA ILE A 621 14.10 -17.85 -3.93
C ILE A 621 14.33 -18.68 -5.20
N ARG A 622 13.85 -19.92 -5.22
CA ARG A 622 13.90 -20.80 -6.41
C ARG A 622 13.13 -20.19 -7.58
N ALA A 623 11.94 -19.64 -7.36
CA ALA A 623 11.15 -19.00 -8.41
C ALA A 623 11.89 -17.82 -9.06
N VAL A 624 12.48 -16.93 -8.26
CA VAL A 624 13.25 -15.77 -8.76
C VAL A 624 14.48 -16.20 -9.57
N ILE A 625 15.20 -17.23 -9.11
CA ILE A 625 16.34 -17.80 -9.83
C ILE A 625 15.87 -18.46 -11.13
N ASN A 626 14.81 -19.25 -11.09
CA ASN A 626 14.27 -19.93 -12.26
C ASN A 626 13.77 -18.95 -13.31
N GLN A 627 13.12 -17.85 -12.94
CA GLN A 627 12.73 -16.80 -13.88
C GLN A 627 13.92 -16.27 -14.68
N THR A 628 15.06 -16.05 -14.02
CA THR A 628 16.31 -15.63 -14.67
C THR A 628 16.87 -16.71 -15.60
N VAL A 629 16.81 -17.98 -15.17
CA VAL A 629 17.24 -19.13 -15.97
C VAL A 629 16.35 -19.32 -17.20
N HIS A 630 15.04 -19.14 -17.07
CA HIS A 630 14.06 -19.26 -18.16
C HIS A 630 14.31 -18.24 -19.28
N CYS A 631 14.72 -17.01 -18.95
CA CYS A 631 15.12 -16.01 -19.95
C CYS A 631 16.30 -16.49 -20.81
N LEU A 632 17.30 -17.14 -20.21
CA LEU A 632 18.44 -17.71 -20.93
C LEU A 632 18.02 -18.95 -21.73
N LEU A 633 17.19 -19.82 -21.16
CA LEU A 633 16.69 -21.04 -21.80
C LEU A 633 15.88 -20.73 -23.06
N GLY A 634 14.97 -19.75 -23.01
CA GLY A 634 14.16 -19.37 -24.18
C GLY A 634 15.02 -19.03 -25.39
N HIS A 635 16.09 -18.25 -25.19
CA HIS A 635 17.05 -17.91 -26.25
C HIS A 635 17.91 -19.10 -26.72
N LEU A 636 18.26 -20.02 -25.82
CA LEU A 636 19.01 -21.23 -26.18
C LEU A 636 18.15 -22.17 -27.03
N VAL A 637 16.88 -22.32 -26.69
CA VAL A 637 15.94 -23.16 -27.45
C VAL A 637 15.68 -22.57 -28.83
N THR A 638 15.42 -21.26 -28.95
CA THR A 638 15.25 -20.62 -30.27
C THR A 638 16.49 -20.77 -31.12
N MET A 639 17.69 -20.56 -30.56
CA MET A 639 18.95 -20.73 -31.29
C MET A 639 19.15 -22.18 -31.79
N VAL A 640 18.74 -23.19 -31.01
CA VAL A 640 18.81 -24.60 -31.44
C VAL A 640 17.77 -24.92 -32.51
N LEU A 641 16.57 -24.35 -32.43
CA LEU A 641 15.50 -24.54 -33.41
C LEU A 641 15.81 -23.83 -34.75
N ASP A 642 16.31 -22.59 -34.70
CA ASP A 642 16.73 -21.82 -35.88
C ASP A 642 17.89 -22.51 -36.61
N TRP A 643 18.83 -23.08 -35.85
CA TRP A 643 19.92 -23.88 -36.42
C TRP A 643 19.40 -25.14 -37.11
N GLN A 644 18.41 -25.83 -36.52
CA GLN A 644 17.78 -26.99 -37.17
C GLN A 644 17.05 -26.58 -38.45
N ALA A 645 16.32 -25.47 -38.44
CA ALA A 645 15.65 -24.94 -39.62
C ALA A 645 16.64 -24.51 -40.72
N SER A 646 17.84 -24.06 -40.35
CA SER A 646 18.90 -23.68 -41.28
C SER A 646 19.67 -24.87 -41.87
N GLU A 647 19.79 -26.00 -41.16
CA GLU A 647 20.45 -27.22 -41.69
C GLU A 647 19.46 -28.15 -42.43
N GLU A 648 18.15 -28.10 -42.16
CA GLU A 648 17.12 -28.83 -42.92
C GLU A 648 16.19 -27.92 -43.74
N PRO A 649 16.55 -27.49 -44.97
CA PRO A 649 15.60 -26.88 -45.89
C PRO A 649 14.76 -27.98 -46.58
N CYS A 650 13.83 -28.62 -45.86
CA CYS A 650 12.71 -29.34 -46.51
C CYS A 650 11.49 -29.48 -45.59
N ALA A 651 10.34 -29.10 -46.16
CA ALA A 651 8.99 -29.04 -45.60
C ALA A 651 8.53 -30.29 -44.81
N PRO A 652 7.51 -30.14 -43.92
CA PRO A 652 6.99 -31.21 -43.08
C PRO A 652 6.18 -32.21 -43.92
N LEU A 653 6.86 -33.16 -44.55
CA LEU A 653 6.25 -34.38 -45.05
C LEU A 653 6.87 -35.53 -44.26
N LEU A 654 6.02 -36.26 -43.54
CA LEU A 654 6.34 -37.44 -42.74
C LEU A 654 7.62 -38.15 -43.21
N ARG A 655 8.71 -38.03 -42.44
CA ARG A 655 9.80 -39.02 -42.47
C ARG A 655 9.23 -40.35 -42.00
N ARG A 656 8.66 -41.11 -42.91
CA ARG A 656 8.51 -42.56 -42.79
C ARG A 656 9.59 -43.17 -43.66
N ASP A 657 10.57 -43.80 -43.02
CA ASP A 657 11.51 -44.67 -43.71
C ASP A 657 10.71 -45.70 -44.52
N VAL A 658 10.94 -45.73 -45.83
CA VAL A 658 10.26 -46.67 -46.72
C VAL A 658 10.83 -48.06 -46.45
N PRO A 659 10.01 -49.08 -46.13
CA PRO A 659 10.50 -50.43 -45.85
C PRO A 659 11.28 -51.01 -47.03
N ASP A 660 12.39 -51.73 -46.75
CA ASP A 660 13.27 -52.33 -47.77
C ASP A 660 12.55 -53.21 -48.80
N SER A 661 11.39 -53.75 -48.43
CA SER A 661 10.51 -54.53 -49.32
C SER A 661 9.92 -53.72 -50.48
N VAL A 662 9.90 -52.38 -50.39
CA VAL A 662 9.41 -51.48 -51.44
C VAL A 662 10.57 -51.01 -52.31
N LEU A 663 11.74 -50.72 -51.72
CA LEU A 663 12.96 -50.34 -52.44
C LEU A 663 13.42 -51.43 -53.43
N THR A 664 13.19 -52.70 -53.09
CA THR A 664 13.51 -53.85 -53.96
C THR A 664 12.55 -54.04 -55.14
N LYS A 665 11.40 -53.34 -55.16
CA LYS A 665 10.40 -53.42 -56.25
C LYS A 665 10.37 -52.18 -57.15
N VAL A 666 11.19 -51.16 -56.88
CA VAL A 666 11.28 -49.97 -57.74
C VAL A 666 12.00 -50.35 -59.05
N PRO A 667 11.38 -50.15 -60.23
CA PRO A 667 12.02 -50.43 -61.52
C PRO A 667 13.31 -49.62 -61.68
N LYS A 668 14.38 -50.27 -62.16
CA LYS A 668 15.72 -49.64 -62.31
C LYS A 668 15.73 -48.43 -63.25
N GLU A 669 14.71 -48.30 -64.11
CA GLU A 669 14.54 -47.19 -65.05
C GLU A 669 14.19 -45.86 -64.37
N TRP A 670 13.74 -45.86 -63.10
CA TRP A 670 13.24 -44.65 -62.43
C TRP A 670 14.34 -43.81 -61.77
N SER A 671 15.61 -44.25 -61.80
CA SER A 671 16.75 -43.53 -61.22
C SER A 671 16.51 -43.03 -59.78
N TYR A 672 15.72 -43.76 -58.99
CA TYR A 672 15.48 -43.43 -57.60
C TYR A 672 16.76 -43.72 -56.80
N THR A 673 17.49 -42.66 -56.46
CA THR A 673 18.56 -42.72 -55.46
C THR A 673 17.90 -42.57 -54.09
N PRO A 674 17.85 -43.64 -53.26
CA PRO A 674 17.50 -43.45 -51.86
C PRO A 674 18.50 -42.45 -51.28
N GLN A 675 18.01 -41.39 -50.64
CA GLN A 675 18.88 -40.58 -49.81
C GLN A 675 19.34 -41.48 -48.67
N THR A 676 20.50 -42.11 -48.84
CA THR A 676 21.25 -42.62 -47.70
C THR A 676 21.46 -41.42 -46.78
N PRO A 677 21.29 -41.56 -45.45
CA PRO A 677 21.73 -40.51 -44.55
C PRO A 677 23.22 -40.34 -44.85
N LYS A 678 23.58 -39.24 -45.52
CA LYS A 678 24.98 -38.83 -45.63
C LYS A 678 25.40 -38.51 -44.20
N GLY A 679 25.88 -39.53 -43.49
CA GLY A 679 26.45 -39.46 -42.14
C GLY A 679 27.78 -38.72 -42.11
N ARG A 680 27.86 -37.57 -42.77
CA ARG A 680 29.02 -36.67 -42.79
C ARG A 680 28.59 -35.20 -42.80
N GLU A 681 27.50 -34.90 -42.12
CA GLU A 681 27.22 -33.54 -41.66
C GLU A 681 27.77 -33.40 -40.23
N SER A 682 28.52 -32.33 -40.04
CA SER A 682 29.83 -32.44 -39.42
C SER A 682 29.78 -32.47 -37.89
N ALA A 683 30.55 -33.36 -37.24
CA ALA A 683 30.88 -33.19 -35.83
C ALA A 683 31.43 -31.77 -35.51
N LYS A 684 31.92 -31.04 -36.53
CA LYS A 684 32.29 -29.62 -36.47
C LYS A 684 31.09 -28.66 -36.33
N SER A 685 29.93 -28.91 -36.93
CA SER A 685 28.75 -28.02 -36.86
C SER A 685 28.07 -28.13 -35.49
N VAL A 686 27.93 -29.34 -34.95
CA VAL A 686 27.45 -29.55 -33.57
C VAL A 686 28.40 -28.93 -32.54
N VAL A 687 29.72 -29.06 -32.73
CA VAL A 687 30.73 -28.42 -31.87
C VAL A 687 30.66 -26.89 -31.98
N ASN A 688 30.44 -26.34 -33.16
CA ASN A 688 30.29 -24.88 -33.36
C ASN A 688 29.01 -24.34 -32.70
N LEU A 689 27.88 -25.05 -32.81
CA LEU A 689 26.63 -24.69 -32.15
C LEU A 689 26.79 -24.71 -30.62
N ALA A 690 27.41 -25.77 -30.07
CA ALA A 690 27.70 -25.87 -28.66
C ALA A 690 28.62 -24.74 -28.17
N LEU A 691 29.63 -24.38 -28.98
CA LEU A 691 30.55 -23.28 -28.71
C LEU A 691 29.85 -21.91 -28.75
N GLN A 692 28.89 -21.71 -29.67
CA GLN A 692 28.07 -20.50 -29.74
C GLN A 692 27.12 -20.37 -28.55
N ALA A 693 26.42 -21.45 -28.16
CA ALA A 693 25.56 -21.50 -26.98
C ALA A 693 26.35 -21.22 -25.69
N LEU A 694 27.50 -21.87 -25.48
CA LEU A 694 28.34 -21.61 -24.32
C LEU A 694 28.84 -20.16 -24.31
N SER A 695 29.23 -19.63 -25.47
CA SER A 695 29.62 -18.22 -25.60
C SER A 695 28.44 -17.27 -25.27
N PHE A 696 27.22 -17.60 -25.66
CA PHE A 696 26.03 -16.84 -25.30
C PHE A 696 25.79 -16.85 -23.79
N ILE A 697 25.81 -18.03 -23.15
CA ILE A 697 25.59 -18.17 -21.71
C ILE A 697 26.61 -17.34 -20.92
N TYR A 698 27.90 -17.51 -21.18
CA TYR A 698 28.94 -16.77 -20.46
C TYR A 698 28.95 -15.27 -20.76
N THR A 699 28.51 -14.84 -21.96
CA THR A 699 28.40 -13.40 -22.28
C THR A 699 27.26 -12.75 -21.49
N ASN A 700 26.13 -13.45 -21.36
CA ASN A 700 24.93 -12.93 -20.70
C ASN A 700 24.87 -13.23 -19.20
N LEU A 701 25.75 -14.09 -18.67
CA LEU A 701 25.79 -14.45 -17.25
C LEU A 701 25.92 -13.24 -16.31
N PRO A 702 26.79 -12.24 -16.56
CA PRO A 702 26.82 -11.03 -15.73
C PRO A 702 25.50 -10.26 -15.76
N SER A 703 24.85 -10.17 -16.92
CA SER A 703 23.54 -9.49 -17.06
C SER A 703 22.43 -10.23 -16.34
N ALA A 704 22.42 -11.57 -16.40
CA ALA A 704 21.49 -12.43 -15.67
C ALA A 704 21.66 -12.31 -14.14
N VAL A 705 22.90 -12.14 -13.67
CA VAL A 705 23.16 -11.86 -12.25
C VAL A 705 22.74 -10.44 -11.89
N ALA A 706 22.93 -9.47 -12.79
CA ALA A 706 22.53 -8.09 -12.58
C ALA A 706 21.01 -7.92 -12.51
N SER A 707 20.22 -8.77 -13.21
CA SER A 707 18.76 -8.73 -13.18
C SER A 707 18.15 -9.27 -11.89
N LEU A 708 18.91 -9.99 -11.06
CA LEU A 708 18.44 -10.46 -9.77
C LEU A 708 18.39 -9.30 -8.75
N PRO A 709 17.37 -9.26 -7.87
CA PRO A 709 17.29 -8.25 -6.81
C PRO A 709 18.55 -8.24 -5.93
N LEU A 710 19.02 -7.04 -5.55
CA LEU A 710 20.20 -6.90 -4.69
C LEU A 710 20.06 -7.62 -3.34
N PRO A 711 18.88 -7.64 -2.67
CA PRO A 711 18.71 -8.40 -1.43
C PRO A 711 18.91 -9.91 -1.61
N VAL A 712 18.49 -10.47 -2.74
CA VAL A 712 18.70 -11.90 -3.05
C VAL A 712 20.18 -12.19 -3.29
N ARG A 713 20.87 -11.32 -4.04
CA ARG A 713 22.33 -11.44 -4.25
C ARG A 713 23.11 -11.37 -2.93
N PHE A 714 22.70 -10.49 -2.01
CA PHE A 714 23.29 -10.38 -0.69
C PHE A 714 23.04 -11.64 0.17
N LEU A 715 21.83 -12.21 0.12
CA LEU A 715 21.52 -13.47 0.81
C LEU A 715 22.46 -14.60 0.38
N PHE A 716 22.69 -14.76 -0.93
CA PHE A 716 23.63 -15.78 -1.43
C PHE A 716 25.09 -15.51 -1.05
N HIS A 717 25.48 -14.23 -0.98
CA HIS A 717 26.80 -13.83 -0.51
C HIS A 717 27.01 -14.23 0.96
N THR A 718 26.03 -13.98 1.82
CA THR A 718 26.08 -14.38 3.24
C THR A 718 26.01 -15.90 3.38
N ALA A 719 25.13 -16.57 2.64
CA ALA A 719 25.03 -18.04 2.65
C ALA A 719 26.34 -18.74 2.28
N GLU A 720 27.14 -18.19 1.35
CA GLU A 720 28.48 -18.73 1.02
C GLU A 720 29.42 -18.75 2.24
N LYS A 721 29.27 -17.81 3.18
CA LYS A 721 30.04 -17.76 4.44
C LYS A 721 29.58 -18.84 5.43
N HIS A 722 28.28 -19.13 5.51
CA HIS A 722 27.73 -20.19 6.37
C HIS A 722 28.06 -21.60 5.84
N LEU A 723 28.16 -21.77 4.51
CA LEU A 723 28.43 -23.06 3.85
C LEU A 723 29.93 -23.40 3.73
N SER A 724 30.66 -23.34 4.85
CA SER A 724 32.10 -23.62 4.90
C SER A 724 32.49 -25.02 4.37
N GLN A 725 31.58 -25.99 4.47
CA GLN A 725 31.75 -27.35 3.95
C GLN A 725 31.91 -27.43 2.42
N HIS A 726 31.33 -26.48 1.66
CA HIS A 726 31.41 -26.41 0.20
C HIS A 726 32.45 -25.40 -0.31
N ALA A 727 33.24 -24.79 0.58
CA ALA A 727 34.15 -23.68 0.25
C ALA A 727 35.15 -24.01 -0.86
N ARG A 728 35.60 -25.28 -0.99
CA ARG A 728 36.53 -25.69 -2.07
C ARG A 728 35.89 -25.62 -3.46
N GLN A 729 34.62 -25.99 -3.60
CA GLN A 729 33.89 -26.00 -4.87
C GLN A 729 33.41 -24.60 -5.24
N LEU A 730 33.01 -23.81 -4.24
CA LEU A 730 32.53 -22.44 -4.43
C LEU A 730 33.67 -21.43 -4.64
N ARG A 731 34.94 -21.82 -4.39
CA ARG A 731 36.10 -20.91 -4.44
C ARG A 731 36.31 -20.23 -5.78
N SER A 732 35.91 -20.81 -6.91
CA SER A 732 36.03 -20.19 -8.25
C SER A 732 34.74 -19.54 -8.72
N THR A 733 33.59 -20.13 -8.38
CA THR A 733 32.29 -19.81 -8.99
C THR A 733 31.41 -18.98 -8.06
N GLY A 734 31.47 -19.16 -6.74
CA GLY A 734 30.55 -18.56 -5.77
C GLY A 734 29.17 -19.23 -5.78
N LEU A 735 28.41 -19.10 -4.69
CA LEU A 735 27.16 -19.85 -4.47
C LEU A 735 26.05 -19.48 -5.47
N LEU A 736 25.85 -18.19 -5.76
CA LEU A 736 24.78 -17.76 -6.67
C LEU A 736 25.02 -18.21 -8.11
N LEU A 737 26.26 -18.13 -8.60
CA LEU A 737 26.59 -18.60 -9.96
C LEU A 737 26.52 -20.12 -10.04
N TRP A 738 26.93 -20.82 -8.98
CA TRP A 738 26.79 -22.26 -8.88
C TRP A 738 25.33 -22.69 -9.01
N THR A 739 24.42 -22.03 -8.28
CA THR A 739 22.99 -22.35 -8.30
C THR A 739 22.33 -22.00 -9.63
N LEU A 740 22.58 -20.82 -10.18
CA LEU A 740 22.08 -20.42 -11.51
C LEU A 740 22.48 -21.42 -12.60
N LEU A 741 23.76 -21.81 -12.64
CA LEU A 741 24.26 -22.76 -13.63
C LEU A 741 23.76 -24.19 -13.37
N SER A 742 23.59 -24.59 -12.11
CA SER A 742 23.04 -25.91 -11.77
C SER A 742 21.56 -26.02 -12.15
N CYS A 743 20.74 -24.99 -11.88
CA CYS A 743 19.35 -24.91 -12.33
C CYS A 743 19.27 -24.90 -13.86
N LEU A 744 20.16 -24.18 -14.55
CA LEU A 744 20.25 -24.18 -16.01
C LEU A 744 20.56 -25.58 -16.56
N CYS A 745 21.54 -26.29 -15.99
CA CYS A 745 21.89 -27.66 -16.40
C CYS A 745 20.72 -28.62 -16.23
N GLN A 746 20.04 -28.57 -15.10
CA GLN A 746 18.89 -29.44 -14.82
C GLN A 746 17.71 -29.14 -15.76
N CYS A 747 17.41 -27.88 -16.02
CA CYS A 747 16.36 -27.52 -16.99
C CYS A 747 16.73 -27.96 -18.42
N LEU A 748 18.01 -27.93 -18.78
CA LEU A 748 18.49 -28.45 -20.08
C LEU A 748 18.39 -29.99 -20.18
N GLU A 749 18.43 -30.70 -19.04
CA GLU A 749 18.32 -32.16 -18.96
C GLU A 749 16.87 -32.66 -18.85
N ASP A 750 15.93 -31.82 -18.43
CA ASP A 750 14.51 -32.15 -18.34
C ASP A 750 13.72 -31.68 -19.59
N PRO A 751 13.52 -32.57 -20.58
CA PRO A 751 12.83 -32.22 -21.83
C PRO A 751 11.36 -31.84 -21.64
N ASN A 752 10.70 -32.30 -20.58
CA ASN A 752 9.28 -32.03 -20.35
C ASN A 752 9.08 -30.58 -19.88
N SER A 753 9.96 -30.10 -18.99
CA SER A 753 9.96 -28.71 -18.52
C SER A 753 10.27 -27.72 -19.64
N LEU A 754 11.13 -28.09 -20.61
CA LEU A 754 11.47 -27.27 -21.78
C LEU A 754 10.32 -27.16 -22.78
N GLU A 755 9.61 -28.25 -23.05
CA GLU A 755 8.44 -28.26 -23.95
C GLU A 755 7.29 -27.43 -23.39
N LEU A 756 7.09 -27.48 -22.05
CA LEU A 756 6.11 -26.65 -21.36
C LEU A 756 6.47 -25.16 -21.42
N LEU A 757 7.76 -24.82 -21.26
CA LEU A 757 8.24 -23.43 -21.28
C LEU A 757 8.11 -22.77 -22.66
N CYS A 758 8.44 -23.51 -23.72
CA CYS A 758 8.47 -22.98 -25.08
C CYS A 758 7.15 -23.16 -25.84
N GLY A 759 6.21 -23.94 -25.32
CA GLY A 759 4.93 -24.24 -25.97
C GLY A 759 5.07 -25.02 -27.29
N LEU A 760 6.26 -25.58 -27.56
CA LEU A 760 6.61 -26.26 -28.80
C LEU A 760 7.18 -27.65 -28.48
N PRO A 761 6.77 -28.71 -29.21
CA PRO A 761 7.35 -30.04 -29.05
C PRO A 761 8.79 -30.04 -29.57
N LEU A 762 9.73 -30.52 -28.76
CA LEU A 762 11.14 -30.60 -29.14
C LEU A 762 11.41 -31.93 -29.83
N ASP A 763 12.07 -31.88 -31.00
CA ASP A 763 12.50 -33.07 -31.71
C ASP A 763 13.61 -33.80 -30.92
N ARG A 764 13.80 -35.09 -31.22
CA ARG A 764 14.86 -35.89 -30.57
C ARG A 764 16.24 -35.27 -30.75
N GLY A 765 16.50 -34.61 -31.89
CA GLY A 765 17.75 -33.94 -32.16
C GLY A 765 17.97 -32.71 -31.27
N ALA A 766 16.97 -31.86 -31.01
CA ALA A 766 17.08 -30.73 -30.09
C ALA A 766 17.42 -31.22 -28.69
N LYS A 767 16.71 -32.26 -28.21
CA LYS A 767 16.91 -32.83 -26.87
C LYS A 767 18.34 -33.32 -26.68
N GLU A 768 18.89 -34.05 -27.65
CA GLU A 768 20.27 -34.54 -27.58
C GLU A 768 21.32 -33.40 -27.63
N ARG A 769 21.04 -32.30 -28.34
CA ARG A 769 21.91 -31.12 -28.42
C ARG A 769 21.86 -30.27 -27.13
N LEU A 770 20.69 -30.09 -26.53
CA LEU A 770 20.52 -29.39 -25.25
C LEU A 770 21.13 -30.18 -24.09
N ALA A 771 20.99 -31.52 -24.10
CA ALA A 771 21.68 -32.39 -23.14
C ALA A 771 23.21 -32.31 -23.27
N LEU A 772 23.75 -32.22 -24.51
CA LEU A 772 25.19 -32.00 -24.73
C LEU A 772 25.65 -30.64 -24.16
N LEU A 773 24.81 -29.59 -24.21
CA LEU A 773 25.11 -28.30 -23.60
C LEU A 773 25.18 -28.38 -22.08
N SER A 774 24.25 -29.11 -21.43
CA SER A 774 24.31 -29.38 -19.99
C SER A 774 25.62 -30.07 -19.61
N GLU A 775 26.00 -31.15 -20.31
CA GLU A 775 27.24 -31.87 -20.05
C GLU A 775 28.49 -30.98 -20.24
N CYS A 776 28.46 -30.05 -21.20
CA CYS A 776 29.54 -29.09 -21.39
C CYS A 776 29.64 -28.06 -20.24
N LEU A 777 28.51 -27.56 -19.73
CA LEU A 777 28.44 -26.64 -18.58
C LEU A 777 28.88 -27.33 -17.28
N GLN A 778 28.47 -28.57 -17.04
CA GLN A 778 28.94 -29.36 -15.90
C GLN A 778 30.45 -29.61 -15.98
N GLY A 779 30.97 -29.79 -17.20
CA GLY A 779 32.40 -29.91 -17.49
C GLY A 779 33.20 -28.63 -17.16
N THR A 780 32.65 -27.44 -17.41
CA THR A 780 33.29 -26.16 -17.05
C THR A 780 33.19 -25.84 -15.56
N MET A 781 32.14 -26.28 -14.88
CA MET A 781 31.93 -26.08 -13.44
C MET A 781 32.75 -27.05 -12.55
N GLY A 782 33.46 -28.01 -13.14
CA GLY A 782 34.21 -29.04 -12.40
C GLY A 782 33.35 -30.14 -11.78
N GLN A 783 32.02 -30.14 -12.00
CA GLN A 783 31.09 -31.19 -11.55
C GLN A 783 31.36 -32.55 -12.24
N GLY A 784 31.92 -32.52 -13.45
CA GLY A 784 32.25 -33.72 -14.23
C GLY A 784 33.24 -34.68 -13.55
N GLN A 785 33.98 -34.28 -12.51
CA GLN A 785 34.87 -35.20 -11.80
C GLN A 785 34.15 -36.27 -10.97
N GLN A 786 32.86 -36.11 -10.65
CA GLN A 786 32.10 -37.15 -9.93
C GLN A 786 31.36 -38.15 -10.85
N LYS A 787 31.14 -37.81 -12.13
CA LYS A 787 30.49 -38.68 -13.13
C LYS A 787 31.46 -39.05 -14.28
N GLY A 788 32.57 -39.71 -13.97
CA GLY A 788 33.44 -40.36 -14.95
C GLY A 788 34.14 -39.44 -15.97
N VAL A 789 34.86 -40.05 -16.92
CA VAL A 789 35.63 -39.33 -17.96
C VAL A 789 34.66 -38.62 -18.91
N PRO A 790 34.78 -37.29 -19.12
CA PRO A 790 33.87 -36.55 -20.01
C PRO A 790 33.95 -37.08 -21.44
N LYS A 791 32.79 -37.10 -22.13
CA LYS A 791 32.71 -37.57 -23.52
C LYS A 791 33.73 -36.84 -24.41
N PRO A 792 34.34 -37.51 -25.40
CA PRO A 792 35.35 -36.90 -26.27
C PRO A 792 34.82 -35.72 -27.08
N THR A 793 33.50 -35.62 -27.29
CA THR A 793 32.83 -34.46 -27.88
C THR A 793 32.83 -33.25 -26.96
N VAL A 794 32.56 -33.43 -25.66
CA VAL A 794 32.61 -32.36 -24.64
C VAL A 794 34.03 -31.80 -24.54
N HIS A 795 35.04 -32.67 -24.47
CA HIS A 795 36.44 -32.22 -24.40
C HIS A 795 36.85 -31.40 -25.64
N LYS A 796 36.39 -31.79 -26.83
CA LYS A 796 36.62 -31.03 -28.07
C LYS A 796 35.95 -29.66 -28.07
N VAL A 797 34.72 -29.54 -27.53
CA VAL A 797 34.03 -28.24 -27.42
C VAL A 797 34.77 -27.32 -26.45
N LEU A 798 35.14 -27.83 -25.28
CA LEU A 798 35.85 -27.05 -24.25
C LEU A 798 37.25 -26.62 -24.72
N GLN A 799 37.99 -27.52 -25.37
CA GLN A 799 39.29 -27.20 -25.97
C GLN A 799 39.14 -26.15 -27.09
N ALA A 800 38.16 -26.29 -27.99
CA ALA A 800 37.92 -25.32 -29.05
C ALA A 800 37.49 -23.95 -28.50
N LEU A 801 36.78 -23.91 -27.38
CA LEU A 801 36.40 -22.67 -26.70
C LEU A 801 37.63 -21.97 -26.11
N GLU A 802 38.52 -22.72 -25.45
CA GLU A 802 39.77 -22.18 -24.89
C GLU A 802 40.74 -21.72 -26.00
N GLU A 803 40.84 -22.46 -27.10
CA GLU A 803 41.67 -22.10 -28.26
C GLU A 803 41.16 -20.84 -28.98
N ARG A 804 39.83 -20.66 -29.10
CA ARG A 804 39.23 -19.47 -29.73
C ARG A 804 39.19 -18.26 -28.79
N ARG A 805 39.01 -18.47 -27.49
CA ARG A 805 38.85 -17.41 -26.48
C ARG A 805 39.55 -17.79 -25.17
N PRO A 806 40.89 -17.69 -25.09
CA PRO A 806 41.64 -18.11 -23.92
C PRO A 806 41.26 -17.30 -22.67
N LYS A 807 41.07 -17.97 -21.53
CA LYS A 807 40.67 -17.38 -20.23
C LYS A 807 39.38 -16.56 -20.22
N TRP A 808 38.61 -16.55 -21.32
CA TRP A 808 37.45 -15.68 -21.45
C TRP A 808 36.30 -16.12 -20.55
N CYS A 809 36.02 -17.43 -20.47
CA CYS A 809 34.99 -17.98 -19.58
C CYS A 809 35.29 -17.67 -18.11
N SER A 810 36.55 -17.83 -17.68
CA SER A 810 36.99 -17.45 -16.34
C SER A 810 36.87 -15.95 -16.08
N MET A 811 37.13 -15.10 -17.08
CA MET A 811 36.96 -13.65 -16.97
C MET A 811 35.48 -13.26 -16.83
N GLN A 812 34.57 -13.88 -17.58
CA GLN A 812 33.14 -13.61 -17.46
C GLN A 812 32.57 -14.10 -16.13
N LEU A 813 32.98 -15.28 -15.66
CA LEU A 813 32.66 -15.77 -14.33
C LEU A 813 33.16 -14.81 -13.24
N GLN A 814 34.37 -14.27 -13.38
CA GLN A 814 34.92 -13.30 -12.43
C GLN A 814 34.14 -11.97 -12.46
N LYS A 815 33.72 -11.49 -13.64
CA LYS A 815 32.85 -10.31 -13.78
C LYS A 815 31.50 -10.52 -13.10
N ALA A 816 30.86 -11.66 -13.36
CA ALA A 816 29.59 -12.01 -12.73
C ALA A 816 29.75 -12.18 -11.21
N ARG A 817 30.87 -12.75 -10.74
CA ARG A 817 31.17 -12.87 -9.31
C ARG A 817 31.41 -11.53 -8.62
N LYS A 818 32.01 -10.56 -9.30
CA LYS A 818 32.20 -9.20 -8.78
C LYS A 818 30.85 -8.50 -8.49
N LEU A 819 29.78 -8.89 -9.18
CA LEU A 819 28.42 -8.43 -8.86
C LEU A 819 27.89 -9.04 -7.55
N CYS A 820 28.50 -10.10 -7.03
CA CYS A 820 28.10 -10.76 -5.78
C CYS A 820 29.09 -10.50 -4.62
N SER A 821 30.06 -9.59 -4.79
CA SER A 821 31.05 -9.26 -3.76
C SER A 821 30.61 -8.06 -2.91
N GLU A 822 31.23 -7.90 -1.74
CA GLU A 822 30.94 -6.82 -0.77
C GLU A 822 30.93 -5.43 -1.41
N SER A 823 31.88 -5.16 -2.32
CA SER A 823 31.96 -3.93 -3.11
C SER A 823 30.73 -3.59 -3.96
N ALA A 824 29.89 -4.58 -4.29
CA ALA A 824 28.66 -4.37 -5.05
C ALA A 824 27.49 -3.88 -4.15
N PHE A 825 27.64 -3.99 -2.83
CA PHE A 825 26.63 -3.62 -1.83
C PHE A 825 26.99 -2.30 -1.10
N GLU A 826 28.23 -1.84 -1.20
CA GLU A 826 28.73 -0.61 -0.54
C GLU A 826 28.22 0.70 -1.15
N TRP A 827 27.60 0.68 -2.33
CA TRP A 827 27.23 1.90 -3.07
C TRP A 827 26.11 2.73 -2.41
N GLY A 828 25.54 2.25 -1.30
CA GLY A 828 24.54 2.96 -0.49
C GLY A 828 25.02 3.49 0.87
N GLU A 829 26.23 3.14 1.34
CA GLU A 829 26.74 3.56 2.67
C GLU A 829 27.73 4.75 2.59
N SER A 830 28.38 4.99 1.45
CA SER A 830 29.44 6.01 1.33
C SER A 830 28.93 7.47 1.17
N GLY A 831 27.62 7.70 1.30
CA GLY A 831 27.00 9.03 1.18
C GLY A 831 26.63 9.69 2.51
N VAL A 832 26.97 9.10 3.65
CA VAL A 832 26.61 9.65 4.97
C VAL A 832 27.83 10.32 5.61
N PRO A 833 28.00 11.65 5.48
CA PRO A 833 28.67 12.37 6.55
C PRO A 833 27.73 12.35 7.76
N GLN A 834 28.28 11.93 8.89
CA GLN A 834 27.67 12.03 10.20
C GLN A 834 27.55 13.52 10.58
N GLU A 835 26.64 14.25 9.92
CA GLU A 835 26.36 15.66 10.20
C GLU A 835 25.20 15.76 11.20
N ARG A 836 25.53 16.32 12.36
CA ARG A 836 24.59 16.67 13.43
C ARG A 836 23.65 17.78 12.95
N GLY A 837 22.34 17.51 13.00
CA GLY A 837 21.29 18.53 13.14
C GLY A 837 20.35 18.66 11.95
N GLY A 838 19.04 18.48 12.21
CA GLY A 838 17.91 18.95 11.39
C GLY A 838 17.63 18.24 10.06
N GLY A 839 18.64 18.00 9.21
CA GLY A 839 18.45 17.54 7.83
C GLY A 839 18.36 16.02 7.62
N VAL A 840 18.69 15.22 8.64
CA VAL A 840 18.79 13.74 8.52
C VAL A 840 17.41 13.07 8.48
N ALA A 841 16.45 13.56 9.30
CA ALA A 841 15.11 12.99 9.38
C ALA A 841 14.31 13.19 8.08
N GLU A 842 14.41 14.38 7.48
CA GLU A 842 13.73 14.72 6.22
C GLU A 842 14.32 13.96 5.02
N ALA A 843 15.65 13.79 4.98
CA ALA A 843 16.33 12.97 3.98
C ALA A 843 16.00 11.48 4.12
N THR A 844 15.86 10.96 5.35
CA THR A 844 15.37 9.60 5.59
C THR A 844 13.90 9.45 5.21
N GLU A 845 13.07 10.47 5.43
CA GLU A 845 11.65 10.42 5.09
C GLU A 845 11.42 10.43 3.58
N GLN A 846 12.10 11.29 2.83
CA GLN A 846 12.05 11.30 1.37
C GLN A 846 12.54 9.96 0.80
N LYS A 847 13.60 9.39 1.39
CA LYS A 847 14.13 8.06 1.01
C LYS A 847 13.10 6.95 1.28
N ILE A 848 12.45 6.95 2.44
CA ILE A 848 11.39 5.98 2.78
C ILE A 848 10.19 6.16 1.85
N GLY A 849 9.83 7.40 1.51
CA GLY A 849 8.78 7.71 0.54
C GLY A 849 9.05 7.14 -0.85
N LEU A 850 10.28 7.25 -1.35
CA LEU A 850 10.69 6.66 -2.63
C LEU A 850 10.68 5.13 -2.60
N ILE A 851 11.17 4.54 -1.51
CA ILE A 851 11.13 3.08 -1.32
C ILE A 851 9.69 2.58 -1.29
N LEU A 852 8.80 3.28 -0.59
CA LEU A 852 7.39 2.92 -0.52
C LEU A 852 6.73 2.97 -1.90
N LEU A 853 7.06 3.99 -2.69
CA LEU A 853 6.59 4.10 -4.06
C LEU A 853 7.04 2.90 -4.91
N GLU A 854 8.30 2.47 -4.79
CA GLU A 854 8.83 1.28 -5.47
C GLU A 854 8.09 -0.01 -5.06
N ILE A 855 7.80 -0.18 -3.77
CA ILE A 855 7.03 -1.33 -3.27
C ILE A 855 5.60 -1.30 -3.83
N CYS A 856 4.92 -0.16 -3.74
CA CYS A 856 3.52 -0.04 -4.14
C CYS A 856 3.31 -0.16 -5.66
N HIS A 857 4.32 0.14 -6.49
CA HIS A 857 4.27 -0.11 -7.93
C HIS A 857 4.35 -1.59 -8.30
N LYS A 858 4.81 -2.46 -7.39
CA LYS A 858 4.83 -3.91 -7.63
C LYS A 858 3.44 -4.52 -7.41
N PRO A 859 3.07 -5.56 -8.18
CA PRO A 859 1.79 -6.23 -8.00
C PRO A 859 1.68 -6.78 -6.56
N GLY A 860 0.59 -6.44 -5.87
CA GLY A 860 0.34 -6.85 -4.48
C GLY A 860 1.14 -6.10 -3.40
N GLY A 861 2.03 -5.16 -3.74
CA GLY A 861 2.92 -4.49 -2.78
C GLY A 861 2.23 -3.84 -1.59
N ALA A 862 1.14 -3.12 -1.83
CA ALA A 862 0.34 -2.49 -0.77
C ALA A 862 -0.42 -3.50 0.09
N GLU A 863 -0.78 -4.66 -0.46
CA GLU A 863 -1.46 -5.75 0.24
C GLU A 863 -0.48 -6.49 1.16
N TYR A 864 0.74 -6.76 0.70
CA TYR A 864 1.79 -7.34 1.53
C TYR A 864 2.13 -6.47 2.75
N LEU A 865 2.25 -5.15 2.57
CA LEU A 865 2.46 -4.23 3.68
C LEU A 865 1.30 -4.29 4.69
N ARG A 866 0.06 -4.33 4.21
CA ARG A 866 -1.13 -4.45 5.06
C ARG A 866 -1.16 -5.76 5.84
N GLN A 867 -0.82 -6.87 5.20
CA GLN A 867 -0.76 -8.17 5.85
C GLN A 867 0.27 -8.16 6.99
N ILE A 868 1.48 -7.64 6.74
CA ILE A 868 2.51 -7.51 7.78
C ILE A 868 2.01 -6.63 8.94
N TYR A 869 1.35 -5.52 8.63
CA TYR A 869 0.74 -4.65 9.65
C TYR A 869 -0.30 -5.37 10.51
N HIS A 870 -1.20 -6.15 9.90
CA HIS A 870 -2.22 -6.89 10.64
C HIS A 870 -1.61 -7.96 11.55
N ILE A 871 -0.59 -8.69 11.08
CA ILE A 871 0.14 -9.63 11.93
C ILE A 871 0.82 -8.92 13.11
N ILE A 872 1.40 -7.73 12.89
CA ILE A 872 1.95 -6.91 13.98
C ILE A 872 0.85 -6.49 14.98
N GLN A 873 -0.32 -6.05 14.51
CA GLN A 873 -1.44 -5.66 15.37
C GLN A 873 -1.95 -6.83 16.23
N VAL A 874 -2.17 -8.00 15.63
CA VAL A 874 -2.65 -9.20 16.35
C VAL A 874 -1.66 -9.64 17.42
N ASN A 875 -0.36 -9.47 17.16
CA ASN A 875 0.72 -9.92 18.04
C ASN A 875 1.32 -8.79 18.90
N GLU A 876 0.66 -7.63 19.00
CA GLU A 876 1.07 -6.51 19.85
C GLU A 876 1.44 -6.90 21.29
N PRO A 877 0.65 -7.70 22.04
CA PRO A 877 1.00 -8.05 23.42
C PRO A 877 2.28 -8.89 23.53
N LEU A 878 2.49 -9.83 22.60
CA LEU A 878 3.73 -10.62 22.52
C LEU A 878 4.92 -9.69 22.22
N LEU A 879 4.79 -8.85 21.20
CA LEU A 879 5.84 -7.92 20.78
C LEU A 879 6.21 -6.94 21.91
N ARG A 880 5.23 -6.40 22.62
CA ARG A 880 5.49 -5.56 23.80
C ARG A 880 6.27 -6.33 24.87
N SER A 881 5.92 -7.57 25.18
CA SER A 881 6.63 -8.36 26.19
C SER A 881 8.09 -8.66 25.83
N LYS A 882 8.41 -8.76 24.53
CA LYS A 882 9.75 -9.10 24.02
C LYS A 882 10.62 -7.88 23.73
N LEU A 883 10.01 -6.73 23.44
CA LEU A 883 10.69 -5.48 23.12
C LEU A 883 10.80 -4.52 24.32
N CYS A 884 9.92 -4.63 25.33
CA CYS A 884 9.97 -3.80 26.53
C CYS A 884 11.07 -4.26 27.49
N VAL A 885 11.86 -3.31 28.00
CA VAL A 885 12.93 -3.57 28.99
C VAL A 885 12.40 -3.59 30.43
N SER A 886 11.20 -3.05 30.69
CA SER A 886 10.80 -2.65 32.06
C SER A 886 9.38 -3.01 32.52
N SER A 887 8.71 -3.98 31.89
CA SER A 887 7.43 -4.49 32.41
C SER A 887 7.56 -5.99 32.67
N ASP A 888 7.19 -6.44 33.87
CA ASP A 888 6.97 -7.87 34.09
C ASP A 888 5.95 -8.34 33.04
N PRO A 889 6.26 -9.41 32.27
CA PRO A 889 5.33 -9.91 31.28
C PRO A 889 4.02 -10.24 32.00
N PRO A 890 2.84 -9.81 31.49
CA PRO A 890 1.59 -10.24 32.08
C PRO A 890 1.56 -11.77 32.08
N ASP A 891 1.10 -12.40 33.18
CA ASP A 891 1.08 -13.86 33.41
C ASP A 891 0.41 -14.68 32.27
N TYR A 892 -0.24 -14.01 31.31
CA TYR A 892 -0.96 -14.57 30.17
C TYR A 892 -0.46 -14.06 28.80
N SER A 893 0.80 -13.63 28.67
CA SER A 893 1.32 -13.26 27.33
C SER A 893 1.40 -14.48 26.42
N PRO A 894 0.87 -14.42 25.18
CA PRO A 894 1.01 -15.52 24.24
C PRO A 894 2.49 -15.76 23.97
N GLN A 895 2.91 -17.03 24.03
CA GLN A 895 4.32 -17.40 23.86
C GLN A 895 4.72 -17.54 22.38
N THR A 896 3.73 -17.71 21.50
CA THR A 896 3.91 -17.93 20.07
C THR A 896 3.11 -16.95 19.22
N VAL A 897 3.63 -16.65 18.02
CA VAL A 897 2.97 -15.77 17.05
C VAL A 897 1.72 -16.44 16.49
N THR A 898 0.62 -15.68 16.47
CA THR A 898 -0.64 -16.06 15.83
C THR A 898 -0.67 -15.48 14.41
N PHE A 899 -0.77 -16.36 13.41
CA PHE A 899 -0.97 -16.00 12.00
C PHE A 899 -2.42 -16.07 11.56
N ASP A 900 -3.26 -16.79 12.31
CA ASP A 900 -4.66 -16.95 11.98
C ASP A 900 -5.38 -15.61 12.19
N LEU A 901 -5.86 -15.04 11.09
CA LEU A 901 -6.61 -13.77 11.10
C LEU A 901 -8.03 -13.95 11.66
N GLY A 902 -8.42 -15.18 12.02
CA GLY A 902 -9.77 -15.53 12.41
C GLY A 902 -10.69 -15.54 11.19
N THR A 903 -11.53 -16.57 11.08
CA THR A 903 -12.51 -16.73 9.99
C THR A 903 -13.69 -15.75 10.06
N ASP A 904 -13.52 -14.61 10.71
CA ASP A 904 -14.37 -13.45 10.51
C ASP A 904 -13.77 -12.65 9.35
N ARG A 905 -14.48 -12.71 8.21
CA ARG A 905 -14.46 -11.82 7.03
C ARG A 905 -13.84 -10.42 7.26
N PRO A 906 -13.40 -9.70 6.20
CA PRO A 906 -13.01 -8.28 6.28
C PRO A 906 -14.03 -7.49 7.13
N GLY A 907 -13.66 -7.22 8.39
CA GLY A 907 -14.72 -7.03 9.39
C GLY A 907 -14.37 -7.27 10.86
N HIS A 908 -13.15 -7.65 11.25
CA HIS A 908 -12.80 -7.49 12.67
C HIS A 908 -12.70 -5.98 12.98
N PRO A 909 -13.59 -5.46 13.84
CA PRO A 909 -13.63 -4.04 14.17
C PRO A 909 -12.36 -3.69 14.95
N SER A 910 -11.87 -2.46 14.76
CA SER A 910 -11.05 -1.79 15.78
C SER A 910 -11.59 -2.12 17.18
N PRO A 911 -10.72 -2.33 18.20
CA PRO A 911 -11.15 -2.80 19.50
C PRO A 911 -12.34 -1.95 19.96
N ARG A 912 -13.53 -2.56 20.00
CA ARG A 912 -14.76 -1.85 20.35
C ARG A 912 -14.51 -1.21 21.70
N PHE A 913 -14.82 0.09 21.82
CA PHE A 913 -14.68 0.81 23.08
C PHE A 913 -15.41 0.03 24.17
N ASN A 914 -14.64 -0.59 25.08
CA ASN A 914 -15.19 -1.32 26.21
C ASN A 914 -15.26 -0.36 27.39
N PRO A 915 -16.46 0.16 27.72
CA PRO A 915 -16.59 1.20 28.73
C PRO A 915 -16.11 0.75 30.11
N LEU A 916 -16.30 -0.54 30.46
CA LEU A 916 -15.87 -1.07 31.75
C LEU A 916 -14.35 -1.18 31.83
N HIS A 917 -13.71 -1.66 30.76
CA HIS A 917 -12.25 -1.74 30.72
C HIS A 917 -11.60 -0.36 30.70
N GLN A 918 -12.10 0.56 29.88
CA GLN A 918 -11.53 1.90 29.70
C GLN A 918 -11.73 2.81 30.91
N PHE A 919 -12.69 2.49 31.78
CA PHE A 919 -12.87 3.19 33.04
C PHE A 919 -11.79 2.82 34.06
N ASP A 920 -11.38 1.56 34.11
CA ASP A 920 -10.45 1.01 35.13
C ASP A 920 -8.98 0.95 34.68
N HIS A 921 -8.65 1.41 33.47
CA HIS A 921 -7.30 1.30 32.89
C HIS A 921 -6.81 2.61 32.28
N ILE A 922 -5.50 2.84 32.34
CA ILE A 922 -4.78 3.80 31.48
C ILE A 922 -3.91 2.99 30.54
N GLY A 923 -4.28 2.97 29.26
CA GLY A 923 -3.63 2.10 28.28
C GLY A 923 -3.82 0.61 28.62
N SER A 924 -2.72 -0.14 28.71
CA SER A 924 -2.75 -1.55 29.12
C SER A 924 -2.69 -1.76 30.64
N ASN A 925 -2.44 -0.70 31.41
CA ASN A 925 -2.20 -0.80 32.84
C ASN A 925 -3.47 -0.49 33.61
N LYS A 926 -3.75 -1.28 34.65
CA LYS A 926 -4.85 -1.01 35.58
C LYS A 926 -4.58 0.32 36.29
N PHE A 927 -5.59 1.18 36.37
CA PHE A 927 -5.50 2.46 37.06
C PHE A 927 -5.71 2.26 38.57
N ASP A 928 -4.67 1.74 39.24
CA ASP A 928 -4.60 1.64 40.71
C ASP A 928 -4.16 3.00 41.27
N GLN A 929 -5.03 3.65 42.05
CA GLN A 929 -4.98 5.10 42.34
C GLN A 929 -4.07 5.49 43.51
#